data_AF-A0A3D4UJN6-F1
#
_entry.id   AF-A0A3D4UJN6-F1
#
_cell.length_a   1.000
_cell.length_b   1.000
_cell.length_c   1.000
_cell.angle_alpha   90.00
_cell.angle_beta   90.00
_cell.angle_gamma   90.00
#
_symmetry.space_group_name_H-M   'P 1'
#
loop_
_entity.id
_entity.type
_entity.pdbx_description
1 polymer ?
#
loop_
_entity_poly.entity_id
_entity_poly.type
_entity_poly.pdbx_seq_one_letter_code
_entity_poly.pdbx_strand_id
1 'polypeptide(L)'
;MPETTASDGTPQRRVKRGLVRTHPVWFIGLTLIVLVFSNLSDRRADEARLAWGNAFLDNHDAPTYEVDTTGLPVNANPLPYRVVVEGDPDSTLPPVLLLHGSPGAANGFEGLAPKLTEGGRRALYLDLPGFGSQAEPPSRGSVFEDYSADTFARILWRLLEAMGDEQRVHVVGWSNSGAVGLRMIEQHPERVASLTMLAAVGAQENEGTGSYFFEHFKYKAGCLVLVDASRFYPHFGLLGPMSERHAFLRFFDDTDQRDLGAFMETIDTPTMIMHGRGDFLIPARGAEDHHRRIKTSRLVMMDAMHFIPMIEDQRVEAASYLNPFFARHDIPGVAPETDTIDLAPVPTRTGTDAWLHLAGDLLEQHAPWWIVLILLTVVIRIHPHAGVAFTTLLVAMMSVDFGIALLAIIIGRVWWMSTPAILNEPGRTLDRPWTFLGWVRSLLFAVPAFAIGIIGATQTLPLTHQFGLIGFVAGIGLTVLALAAVRLGVTWEGRQRIKGFLRRLTNHEYYPSWVLYLPTLWAALRRLLSGKGLRQLTAVNPGYAHDGGLKEERKSELDARFPEDPSILRCALIEPHEDPQQRAALASEAIDSNPSLGGYPIIAKPDQGARGQGVRVLGDHDDLAQYCIDQPNPFVLQRYHPGPVEVGVLWIRHAQTITEPASPAGFIYAINKKDFPEVVGDGKHSIRQLILKHPRHRAQAHMFVRRMGKQQHQIPAADERVPLGNFGNHAQGAMFTDGQDLITPELSQRIDAIADGFRDKHGRGFDIGRFDVRCVSYEALRRGEDLGIVELNGLTSEPTNIYDPN
;
A
#
# COMPACT_ATOMS: atom_id res chain seq x y z
N MET A 1 17.50 -55.31 46.93
CA MET A 1 16.54 -56.34 46.44
C MET A 1 15.34 -56.33 47.37
N PRO A 2 14.09 -56.50 46.90
CA PRO A 2 13.63 -56.93 45.55
C PRO A 2 12.93 -55.80 44.74
N GLU A 3 13.14 -55.70 43.41
CA GLU A 3 12.32 -56.23 42.28
C GLU A 3 11.02 -55.44 42.00
N THR A 4 11.08 -54.46 41.08
CA THR A 4 10.66 -54.51 39.65
C THR A 4 9.17 -54.69 39.38
N THR A 5 8.53 -53.64 38.85
CA THR A 5 7.57 -53.76 37.73
C THR A 5 7.68 -52.55 36.81
N ALA A 6 7.80 -52.82 35.52
CA ALA A 6 7.81 -51.87 34.43
C ALA A 6 6.38 -51.52 34.02
N SER A 7 6.15 -50.27 33.59
CA SER A 7 5.10 -49.96 32.61
C SER A 7 5.38 -48.64 31.88
N ASP A 8 5.53 -48.76 30.56
CA ASP A 8 5.17 -47.80 29.52
C ASP A 8 5.89 -46.44 29.44
N GLY A 9 7.17 -46.52 29.08
CA GLY A 9 7.82 -45.46 28.30
C GLY A 9 7.30 -45.45 26.86
N THR A 10 6.18 -44.77 26.60
CA THR A 10 5.84 -44.36 25.23
C THR A 10 6.91 -43.36 24.76
N PRO A 11 7.63 -43.61 23.65
CA PRO A 11 8.60 -42.66 23.16
C PRO A 11 7.84 -41.44 22.65
N GLN A 12 8.01 -40.29 23.31
CA GLN A 12 7.62 -39.00 22.76
C GLN A 12 8.21 -38.92 21.35
N ARG A 13 7.36 -39.09 20.33
CA ARG A 13 7.69 -38.80 18.94
C ARG A 13 8.12 -37.34 18.91
N ARG A 14 9.44 -37.10 18.90
CA ARG A 14 10.02 -35.86 18.41
C ARG A 14 9.46 -35.64 17.02
N VAL A 15 8.45 -34.79 16.90
CA VAL A 15 7.96 -34.29 15.63
C VAL A 15 9.15 -33.58 14.98
N LYS A 16 9.79 -34.28 14.05
CA LYS A 16 10.82 -33.70 13.18
C LYS A 16 10.19 -32.46 12.56
N ARG A 17 10.71 -31.28 12.91
CA ARG A 17 10.46 -30.04 12.16
C ARG A 17 10.88 -30.31 10.72
N GLY A 18 9.92 -30.62 9.87
CA GLY A 18 10.13 -30.79 8.43
C GLY A 18 10.48 -29.46 7.80
N LEU A 19 11.75 -29.05 7.91
CA LEU A 19 12.32 -28.01 7.09
C LEU A 19 12.91 -28.65 5.84
N VAL A 20 12.05 -29.23 4.99
CA VAL A 20 12.44 -29.67 3.65
C VAL A 20 11.33 -29.23 2.70
N ARG A 21 11.41 -27.98 2.24
CA ARG A 21 10.88 -27.66 0.91
C ARG A 21 11.94 -28.17 -0.07
N THR A 22 11.84 -29.43 -0.46
CA THR A 22 12.46 -29.89 -1.70
C THR A 22 11.82 -29.06 -2.81
N HIS A 23 12.51 -28.02 -3.29
CA HIS A 23 12.11 -27.38 -4.54
C HIS A 23 12.26 -28.46 -5.61
N PRO A 24 11.17 -28.94 -6.19
CA PRO A 24 11.23 -30.10 -7.05
C PRO A 24 11.95 -29.72 -8.34
N VAL A 25 12.79 -30.60 -8.86
CA VAL A 25 13.62 -30.38 -10.07
C VAL A 25 12.79 -29.86 -11.25
N TRP A 26 11.50 -30.23 -11.34
CA TRP A 26 10.58 -29.71 -12.35
C TRP A 26 10.38 -28.18 -12.30
N PHE A 27 10.49 -27.55 -11.13
CA PHE A 27 10.37 -26.09 -10.99
C PHE A 27 11.54 -25.36 -11.66
N ILE A 28 12.76 -25.92 -11.55
CA ILE A 28 13.95 -25.41 -12.25
C ILE A 28 13.75 -25.58 -13.77
N GLY A 29 13.31 -26.76 -14.21
CA GLY A 29 13.01 -27.03 -15.62
C GLY A 29 11.97 -26.06 -16.20
N LEU A 30 10.87 -25.83 -15.48
CA LEU A 30 9.83 -24.88 -15.89
C LEU A 30 10.35 -23.44 -15.95
N THR A 31 11.16 -23.03 -14.97
CA THR A 31 11.77 -21.69 -14.94
C THR A 31 12.69 -21.48 -16.13
N LEU A 32 13.53 -22.48 -16.46
CA LEU A 32 14.40 -22.43 -17.64
C LEU A 32 13.60 -22.34 -18.94
N ILE A 33 12.52 -23.13 -19.08
CA ILE A 33 11.63 -23.06 -20.25
C ILE A 33 11.04 -21.65 -20.39
N VAL A 34 10.51 -21.09 -19.30
CA VAL A 34 9.95 -19.73 -19.26
C VAL A 34 10.98 -18.67 -19.66
N LEU A 35 12.21 -18.79 -19.17
CA LEU A 35 13.31 -17.90 -19.57
C LEU A 35 13.68 -18.05 -21.05
N VAL A 36 13.72 -19.28 -21.58
CA VAL A 36 13.99 -19.52 -23.02
C VAL A 36 12.94 -18.84 -23.89
N PHE A 37 11.65 -19.00 -23.58
CA PHE A 37 10.58 -18.31 -24.31
C PHE A 37 10.69 -16.78 -24.20
N SER A 38 11.00 -16.25 -23.02
CA SER A 38 11.22 -14.81 -22.83
C SER A 38 12.35 -14.28 -23.71
N ASN A 39 13.50 -14.95 -23.71
CA ASN A 39 14.67 -14.57 -24.52
C ASN A 39 14.41 -14.72 -26.02
N LEU A 40 13.63 -15.72 -26.44
CA LEU A 40 13.24 -15.88 -27.84
C LEU A 40 12.33 -14.74 -28.30
N SER A 41 11.40 -14.30 -27.45
CA SER A 41 10.57 -13.12 -27.73
C SER A 41 11.41 -11.84 -27.86
N ASP A 42 12.40 -11.62 -26.99
CA ASP A 42 13.30 -10.46 -27.06
C ASP A 42 14.08 -10.43 -28.38
N ARG A 43 14.68 -11.58 -28.77
CA ARG A 43 15.39 -11.71 -30.05
C ARG A 43 14.48 -11.46 -31.25
N ARG A 44 13.25 -11.98 -31.22
CA ARG A 44 12.27 -11.75 -32.29
C ARG A 44 11.86 -10.29 -32.37
N ALA A 45 11.76 -9.59 -31.24
CA ALA A 45 11.46 -8.17 -31.22
C ALA A 45 12.57 -7.35 -31.88
N ASP A 46 13.84 -7.66 -31.61
CA ASP A 46 14.98 -7.02 -32.28
C ASP A 46 14.98 -7.23 -33.81
N GLU A 47 14.83 -8.48 -34.25
CA GLU A 47 14.79 -8.81 -35.69
C GLU A 47 13.60 -8.14 -36.38
N ALA A 48 12.42 -8.18 -35.75
CA ALA A 48 11.23 -7.54 -36.26
C ALA A 48 11.41 -6.01 -36.35
N ARG A 49 12.17 -5.42 -35.43
CA ARG A 49 12.41 -3.97 -35.43
C ARG A 49 13.30 -3.54 -36.60
N LEU A 50 14.40 -4.25 -36.84
CA LEU A 50 15.26 -4.02 -38.00
C LEU A 50 14.49 -4.20 -39.32
N ALA A 51 13.74 -5.30 -39.43
CA ALA A 51 12.91 -5.58 -40.61
C ALA A 51 11.86 -4.51 -40.84
N TRP A 52 11.21 -4.03 -39.78
CA TRP A 52 10.26 -2.94 -39.85
C TRP A 52 10.90 -1.63 -40.30
N GLY A 53 12.11 -1.30 -39.82
CA GLY A 53 12.81 -0.07 -40.21
C GLY A 53 13.17 -0.06 -41.70
N ASN A 54 13.66 -1.19 -42.20
CA ASN A 54 13.91 -1.36 -43.63
C ASN A 54 12.62 -1.32 -44.44
N ALA A 55 11.57 -2.01 -44.00
CA ALA A 55 10.28 -2.01 -44.69
C ALA A 55 9.63 -0.63 -44.72
N PHE A 56 9.80 0.17 -43.66
CA PHE A 56 9.37 1.56 -43.63
C PHE A 56 10.06 2.33 -44.78
N LEU A 57 11.40 2.28 -44.84
CA LEU A 57 12.18 2.97 -45.87
C LEU A 57 11.95 2.44 -47.30
N ASP A 58 11.60 1.15 -47.45
CA ASP A 58 11.30 0.54 -48.76
C ASP A 58 9.94 0.97 -49.31
N ASN A 59 8.96 1.21 -48.44
CA ASN A 59 7.58 1.53 -48.81
C ASN A 59 7.23 3.01 -48.63
N HIS A 60 8.20 3.83 -48.25
CA HIS A 60 7.99 5.26 -48.05
C HIS A 60 7.89 5.97 -49.40
N ASP A 61 6.97 6.96 -49.50
CA ASP A 61 6.66 7.62 -50.77
C ASP A 61 7.82 8.48 -51.29
N ALA A 62 8.60 9.08 -50.39
CA ALA A 62 9.76 9.88 -50.74
C ALA A 62 11.00 9.01 -51.07
N PRO A 63 11.85 9.44 -52.02
CA PRO A 63 13.04 8.69 -52.41
C PRO A 63 13.98 8.48 -51.23
N THR A 64 14.52 7.27 -51.14
CA THR A 64 15.54 6.90 -50.15
C THR A 64 16.87 6.65 -50.83
N TYR A 65 17.93 7.28 -50.35
CA TYR A 65 19.28 7.17 -50.88
C TYR A 65 20.12 6.30 -49.96
N GLU A 66 20.79 5.30 -50.54
CA GLU A 66 21.84 4.56 -49.84
C GLU A 66 23.15 5.33 -49.92
N VAL A 67 23.74 5.58 -48.76
CA VAL A 67 24.98 6.35 -48.59
C VAL A 67 26.06 5.41 -48.06
N ASP A 68 27.16 5.30 -48.81
CA ASP A 68 28.34 4.54 -48.38
C ASP A 68 29.03 5.30 -47.24
N THR A 69 29.29 4.57 -46.16
CA THR A 69 29.87 5.08 -44.93
C THR A 69 31.29 4.59 -44.66
N THR A 70 31.96 4.07 -45.68
CA THR A 70 33.36 3.66 -45.58
C THR A 70 34.20 4.76 -44.93
N GLY A 71 34.85 4.42 -43.80
CA GLY A 71 35.66 5.32 -42.97
C GLY A 71 34.99 5.90 -41.73
N LEU A 72 33.72 5.57 -41.45
CA LEU A 72 33.05 5.90 -40.17
C LEU A 72 33.64 5.12 -38.98
N PRO A 73 33.46 5.60 -37.73
CA PRO A 73 33.83 4.90 -36.49
C PRO A 73 32.89 3.70 -36.24
N VAL A 74 33.00 2.67 -37.08
CA VAL A 74 32.23 1.42 -36.99
C VAL A 74 33.17 0.23 -36.87
N ASN A 75 32.83 -0.72 -35.99
CA ASN A 75 33.66 -1.86 -35.59
C ASN A 75 33.97 -2.84 -36.75
N ALA A 76 33.01 -3.10 -37.65
CA ALA A 76 33.15 -3.93 -38.86
C ALA A 76 31.92 -3.83 -39.78
N ASN A 77 32.10 -4.03 -41.10
CA ASN A 77 31.11 -3.84 -42.19
C ASN A 77 30.56 -2.40 -42.28
N PRO A 78 30.95 -1.57 -43.26
CA PRO A 78 30.34 -0.24 -43.42
C PRO A 78 28.84 -0.40 -43.62
N LEU A 79 28.06 0.19 -42.71
CA LEU A 79 26.61 0.15 -42.78
C LEU A 79 26.17 1.12 -43.87
N PRO A 80 25.45 0.67 -44.93
CA PRO A 80 24.78 1.63 -45.77
C PRO A 80 23.78 2.38 -44.90
N TYR A 81 23.92 3.70 -44.86
CA TYR A 81 22.89 4.55 -44.30
C TYR A 81 21.85 4.79 -45.36
N ARG A 82 20.59 4.81 -44.93
CA ARG A 82 19.46 5.10 -45.80
C ARG A 82 18.87 6.43 -45.36
N VAL A 83 18.93 7.41 -46.26
CA VAL A 83 18.46 8.77 -46.01
C VAL A 83 17.23 9.02 -46.85
N VAL A 84 16.12 9.34 -46.20
CA VAL A 84 14.89 9.75 -46.89
C VAL A 84 15.02 11.22 -47.27
N VAL A 85 14.69 11.54 -48.52
CA VAL A 85 14.70 12.90 -49.06
C VAL A 85 13.28 13.29 -49.45
N GLU A 86 12.59 13.99 -48.57
CA GLU A 86 11.25 14.54 -48.80
C GLU A 86 11.36 15.88 -49.54
N GLY A 87 10.43 16.17 -50.46
CA GLY A 87 10.44 17.41 -51.24
C GLY A 87 11.25 17.33 -52.54
N ASP A 88 11.63 18.49 -53.08
CA ASP A 88 12.36 18.58 -54.35
C ASP A 88 13.85 18.21 -54.19
N PRO A 89 14.33 17.07 -54.74
CA PRO A 89 15.72 16.65 -54.60
C PRO A 89 16.70 17.61 -55.27
N ASP A 90 16.26 18.37 -56.29
CA ASP A 90 17.08 19.33 -57.04
C ASP A 90 17.03 20.75 -56.44
N SER A 91 16.38 20.90 -55.27
CA SER A 91 16.29 22.19 -54.59
C SER A 91 17.67 22.78 -54.29
N THR A 92 17.80 24.09 -54.53
CA THR A 92 19.01 24.87 -54.22
C THR A 92 18.94 25.56 -52.86
N LEU A 93 17.83 25.37 -52.14
CA LEU A 93 17.67 25.87 -50.78
C LEU A 93 18.38 24.94 -49.78
N PRO A 94 18.95 25.50 -48.69
CA PRO A 94 19.47 24.70 -47.59
C PRO A 94 18.48 23.61 -47.13
N PRO A 95 18.88 22.32 -47.13
CA PRO A 95 18.00 21.26 -46.68
C PRO A 95 17.74 21.34 -45.17
N VAL A 96 16.69 20.66 -44.71
CA VAL A 96 16.41 20.48 -43.28
C VAL A 96 16.75 19.05 -42.88
N LEU A 97 17.76 18.87 -42.03
CA LEU A 97 18.11 17.59 -41.44
C LEU A 97 17.31 17.36 -40.15
N LEU A 98 16.41 16.38 -40.16
CA LEU A 98 15.55 16.01 -39.03
C LEU A 98 16.15 14.82 -38.29
N LEU A 99 16.45 15.00 -37.00
CA LEU A 99 17.12 14.02 -36.15
C LEU A 99 16.17 13.56 -35.04
N HIS A 100 15.87 12.27 -35.01
CA HIS A 100 14.84 11.72 -34.11
C HIS A 100 15.33 11.60 -32.66
N GLY A 101 14.38 11.43 -31.74
CA GLY A 101 14.64 11.18 -30.32
C GLY A 101 14.93 9.71 -29.99
N SER A 102 15.18 9.38 -28.73
CA SER A 102 15.40 8.00 -28.27
C SER A 102 14.43 7.59 -27.14
N PRO A 103 13.78 6.40 -27.22
CA PRO A 103 13.70 5.52 -28.39
C PRO A 103 12.84 6.17 -29.49
N GLY A 104 13.29 6.07 -30.74
CA GLY A 104 12.65 6.68 -31.91
C GLY A 104 13.27 6.18 -33.21
N ALA A 105 12.74 6.63 -34.36
CA ALA A 105 13.23 6.29 -35.69
C ALA A 105 12.81 7.39 -36.69
N ALA A 106 13.33 7.30 -37.91
CA ALA A 106 13.06 8.21 -39.03
C ALA A 106 11.57 8.47 -39.25
N ASN A 107 10.73 7.45 -39.06
CA ASN A 107 9.28 7.54 -39.24
C ASN A 107 8.59 8.57 -38.33
N GLY A 108 9.22 8.98 -37.23
CA GLY A 108 8.70 10.03 -36.35
C GLY A 108 8.48 11.36 -37.07
N PHE A 109 9.08 11.54 -38.25
CA PHE A 109 8.96 12.73 -39.07
C PHE A 109 8.03 12.60 -40.28
N GLU A 110 7.41 11.44 -40.55
CA GLU A 110 6.52 11.26 -41.72
C GLU A 110 5.42 12.32 -41.80
N GLY A 111 4.91 12.79 -40.65
CA GLY A 111 3.90 13.84 -40.61
C GLY A 111 4.46 15.26 -40.69
N LEU A 112 5.69 15.50 -40.22
CA LEU A 112 6.29 16.83 -40.14
C LEU A 112 7.07 17.18 -41.42
N ALA A 113 7.84 16.25 -41.97
CA ALA A 113 8.69 16.49 -43.14
C ALA A 113 7.92 17.06 -44.34
N PRO A 114 6.75 16.52 -44.75
CA PRO A 114 5.99 17.09 -45.87
C PRO A 114 5.55 18.54 -45.64
N LYS A 115 5.25 18.92 -44.38
CA LYS A 115 4.87 20.30 -44.05
C LYS A 115 6.06 21.26 -44.14
N LEU A 116 7.28 20.76 -43.95
CA LEU A 116 8.50 21.57 -44.04
C LEU A 116 9.00 21.76 -45.47
N THR A 117 8.54 20.92 -46.41
CA THR A 117 8.94 20.95 -47.82
C THR A 117 7.97 21.72 -48.71
N GLU A 118 6.81 22.16 -48.18
CA GLU A 118 5.83 23.01 -48.91
C GLU A 118 6.45 24.28 -49.51
N GLY A 119 7.52 24.79 -48.89
CA GLY A 119 8.28 25.96 -49.36
C GLY A 119 9.31 25.67 -50.47
N GLY A 120 9.36 24.45 -51.01
CA GLY A 120 10.28 24.06 -52.09
C GLY A 120 11.69 23.67 -51.64
N ARG A 121 11.95 23.58 -50.32
CA ARG A 121 13.17 22.97 -49.76
C ARG A 121 12.99 21.46 -49.64
N ARG A 122 14.09 20.73 -49.46
CA ARG A 122 14.05 19.30 -49.13
C ARG A 122 14.31 19.05 -47.66
N ALA A 123 13.73 17.98 -47.13
CA ALA A 123 13.97 17.49 -45.78
C ALA A 123 14.66 16.12 -45.81
N LEU A 124 15.73 15.99 -45.04
CA LEU A 124 16.56 14.81 -44.91
C LEU A 124 16.31 14.17 -43.56
N TYR A 125 16.00 12.87 -43.52
CA TYR A 125 15.83 12.17 -42.25
C TYR A 125 16.20 10.69 -42.36
N LEU A 126 16.66 10.14 -41.25
CA LEU A 126 17.30 8.83 -41.19
C LEU A 126 17.21 8.23 -39.79
N ASP A 127 17.48 6.93 -39.69
CA ASP A 127 17.59 6.26 -38.40
C ASP A 127 19.00 6.45 -37.81
N LEU A 128 19.07 6.98 -36.59
CA LEU A 128 20.30 7.16 -35.82
C LEU A 128 20.84 5.79 -35.35
N PRO A 129 22.15 5.70 -35.01
CA PRO A 129 22.76 4.47 -34.56
C PRO A 129 21.96 3.69 -33.50
N GLY A 130 21.71 2.40 -33.77
CA GLY A 130 21.00 1.50 -32.87
C GLY A 130 19.47 1.52 -32.95
N PHE A 131 18.88 2.32 -33.84
CA PHE A 131 17.44 2.45 -34.02
C PHE A 131 16.98 2.09 -35.43
N GLY A 132 15.73 1.65 -35.58
CA GLY A 132 15.11 1.40 -36.90
C GLY A 132 15.98 0.51 -37.82
N SER A 133 16.26 1.00 -39.03
CA SER A 133 17.15 0.37 -40.02
C SER A 133 18.62 0.25 -39.56
N GLN A 134 19.03 1.02 -38.54
CA GLN A 134 20.35 0.95 -37.91
C GLN A 134 20.34 0.18 -36.58
N ALA A 135 19.27 -0.56 -36.27
CA ALA A 135 19.23 -1.44 -35.11
C ALA A 135 20.29 -2.56 -35.19
N GLU A 136 20.80 -2.98 -34.03
CA GLU A 136 21.85 -4.00 -33.86
C GLU A 136 21.30 -5.29 -33.22
N PRO A 137 20.46 -6.07 -33.92
CA PRO A 137 20.02 -7.36 -33.41
C PRO A 137 21.23 -8.29 -33.21
N PRO A 138 21.10 -9.35 -32.40
CA PRO A 138 22.19 -10.31 -32.18
C PRO A 138 22.76 -10.94 -33.47
N SER A 139 21.97 -11.00 -34.55
CA SER A 139 22.40 -11.47 -35.87
C SER A 139 23.32 -10.49 -36.61
N ARG A 140 23.20 -9.18 -36.36
CA ARG A 140 24.02 -8.12 -36.96
C ARG A 140 25.30 -7.86 -36.17
N GLY A 141 25.28 -8.11 -34.86
CA GLY A 141 26.40 -7.81 -33.96
C GLY A 141 26.51 -6.32 -33.63
N SER A 142 27.55 -5.96 -32.86
CA SER A 142 27.84 -4.55 -32.52
C SER A 142 28.63 -3.91 -33.65
N VAL A 143 28.06 -2.86 -34.22
CA VAL A 143 28.56 -2.13 -35.37
C VAL A 143 29.10 -0.76 -34.96
N PHE A 144 28.43 -0.05 -34.06
CA PHE A 144 28.91 1.27 -33.59
C PHE A 144 29.87 1.13 -32.40
N GLU A 145 30.93 1.94 -32.38
CA GLU A 145 31.92 1.98 -31.29
C GLU A 145 31.33 2.55 -29.98
N ASP A 146 30.55 3.64 -30.10
CA ASP A 146 29.80 4.28 -29.04
C ASP A 146 28.52 4.93 -29.60
N TYR A 147 27.65 5.41 -28.71
CA TYR A 147 26.40 6.07 -29.09
C TYR A 147 26.37 7.56 -28.68
N SER A 148 27.54 8.18 -28.49
CA SER A 148 27.63 9.56 -28.04
C SER A 148 27.05 10.54 -29.06
N ALA A 149 26.56 11.69 -28.58
CA ALA A 149 26.13 12.78 -29.44
C ALA A 149 27.22 13.23 -30.43
N ASP A 150 28.49 13.19 -30.01
CA ASP A 150 29.68 13.48 -30.82
C ASP A 150 29.83 12.51 -31.99
N THR A 151 29.69 11.21 -31.73
CA THR A 151 29.71 10.19 -32.77
C THR A 151 28.55 10.35 -33.72
N PHE A 152 27.33 10.63 -33.21
CA PHE A 152 26.17 10.87 -34.06
C PHE A 152 26.41 12.08 -34.99
N ALA A 153 26.94 13.19 -34.47
CA ALA A 153 27.27 14.37 -35.27
C ALA A 153 28.31 14.08 -36.37
N ARG A 154 29.38 13.34 -36.05
CA ARG A 154 30.40 12.93 -37.04
C ARG A 154 29.82 12.07 -38.15
N ILE A 155 28.93 11.14 -37.80
CA ILE A 155 28.22 10.30 -38.77
C ILE A 155 27.39 11.18 -39.70
N LEU A 156 26.58 12.10 -39.14
CA LEU A 156 25.71 12.98 -39.92
C LEU A 156 26.49 13.89 -40.87
N TRP A 157 27.61 14.48 -40.45
CA TRP A 157 28.46 15.27 -41.35
C TRP A 157 29.01 14.43 -42.50
N ARG A 158 29.50 13.23 -42.21
CA ARG A 158 29.98 12.32 -43.25
C ARG A 158 28.89 11.91 -44.23
N LEU A 159 27.66 11.72 -43.76
CA LEU A 159 26.52 11.40 -44.63
C LEU A 159 26.21 12.55 -45.58
N LEU A 160 26.17 13.79 -45.08
CA LEU A 160 25.96 14.97 -45.92
C LEU A 160 27.09 15.13 -46.96
N GLU A 161 28.35 14.93 -46.57
CA GLU A 161 29.49 14.93 -47.49
C GLU A 161 29.37 13.85 -48.58
N ALA A 162 29.02 12.62 -48.21
CA ALA A 162 28.91 11.50 -49.13
C ALA A 162 27.72 11.64 -50.09
N MET A 163 26.67 12.36 -49.68
CA MET A 163 25.56 12.76 -50.56
C MET A 163 25.92 13.91 -51.51
N GLY A 164 27.09 14.52 -51.36
CA GLY A 164 27.52 15.69 -52.15
C GLY A 164 26.86 17.00 -51.70
N ASP A 165 26.26 17.02 -50.52
CA ASP A 165 25.62 18.21 -49.96
C ASP A 165 26.65 19.10 -49.27
N GLU A 166 27.23 20.01 -50.03
CA GLU A 166 28.21 21.01 -49.55
C GLU A 166 27.55 22.28 -49.00
N GLN A 167 26.23 22.43 -49.16
CA GLN A 167 25.49 23.60 -48.70
C GLN A 167 25.41 23.66 -47.16
N ARG A 168 24.94 24.80 -46.64
CA ARG A 168 24.51 24.91 -45.23
C ARG A 168 23.24 24.08 -45.03
N VAL A 169 23.04 23.55 -43.82
CA VAL A 169 21.88 22.71 -43.48
C VAL A 169 21.15 23.26 -42.24
N HIS A 170 19.82 23.30 -42.28
CA HIS A 170 19.03 23.53 -41.07
C HIS A 170 18.95 22.24 -40.28
N VAL A 171 19.34 22.23 -39.01
CA VAL A 171 19.31 21.03 -38.17
C VAL A 171 18.12 21.12 -37.22
N VAL A 172 17.31 20.07 -37.15
CA VAL A 172 16.21 19.94 -36.19
C VAL A 172 16.46 18.70 -35.34
N GLY A 173 16.88 18.92 -34.10
CA GLY A 173 17.10 17.86 -33.13
C GLY A 173 15.89 17.71 -32.21
N TRP A 174 15.20 16.57 -32.30
CA TRP A 174 14.13 16.22 -31.37
C TRP A 174 14.68 15.45 -30.16
N SER A 175 14.29 15.82 -28.93
CA SER A 175 14.68 15.11 -27.71
C SER A 175 16.19 15.08 -27.50
N ASN A 176 16.79 13.89 -27.39
CA ASN A 176 18.23 13.73 -27.20
C ASN A 176 19.06 14.29 -28.37
N SER A 177 18.49 14.39 -29.57
CA SER A 177 19.17 14.97 -30.74
C SER A 177 19.39 16.48 -30.67
N GLY A 178 18.88 17.17 -29.64
CA GLY A 178 19.34 18.54 -29.32
C GLY A 178 20.84 18.59 -29.03
N ALA A 179 21.36 17.63 -28.25
CA ALA A 179 22.79 17.50 -28.00
C ALA A 179 23.58 17.21 -29.28
N VAL A 180 23.02 16.39 -30.18
CA VAL A 180 23.64 16.08 -31.48
C VAL A 180 23.73 17.35 -32.34
N GLY A 181 22.67 18.16 -32.38
CA GLY A 181 22.67 19.44 -33.11
C GLY A 181 23.70 20.44 -32.56
N LEU A 182 23.89 20.50 -31.24
CA LEU A 182 24.93 21.31 -30.62
C LEU A 182 26.34 20.83 -31.02
N ARG A 183 26.58 19.51 -30.98
CA ARG A 183 27.85 18.93 -31.45
C ARG A 183 28.10 19.15 -32.94
N MET A 184 27.05 19.18 -33.76
CA MET A 184 27.19 19.53 -35.17
C MET A 184 27.65 20.99 -35.36
N ILE A 185 27.08 21.94 -34.60
CA ILE A 185 27.55 23.34 -34.60
C ILE A 185 28.99 23.43 -34.12
N GLU A 186 29.36 22.72 -33.04
CA GLU A 186 30.71 22.77 -32.49
C GLU A 186 31.77 22.30 -33.51
N GLN A 187 31.43 21.28 -34.29
CA GLN A 187 32.33 20.71 -35.31
C GLN A 187 32.44 21.59 -36.56
N HIS A 188 31.32 22.12 -37.05
CA HIS A 188 31.25 22.88 -38.33
C HIS A 188 30.20 24.00 -38.28
N PRO A 189 30.43 25.08 -37.51
CA PRO A 189 29.42 26.14 -37.31
C PRO A 189 29.05 26.85 -38.61
N GLU A 190 29.98 26.96 -39.57
CA GLU A 190 29.76 27.56 -40.88
C GLU A 190 28.81 26.76 -41.77
N ARG A 191 28.68 25.46 -41.53
CA ARG A 191 27.80 24.54 -42.27
C ARG A 191 26.39 24.46 -41.72
N VAL A 192 26.12 25.00 -40.52
CA VAL A 192 24.77 25.00 -39.94
C VAL A 192 24.02 26.29 -40.31
N ALA A 193 22.91 26.15 -41.03
CA ALA A 193 22.04 27.25 -41.43
C ALA A 193 21.33 27.87 -40.22
N SER A 194 20.69 27.00 -39.44
CA SER A 194 20.10 27.27 -38.14
C SER A 194 19.97 25.96 -37.36
N LEU A 195 19.81 26.05 -36.05
CA LEU A 195 19.46 24.90 -35.20
C LEU A 195 18.03 25.04 -34.67
N THR A 196 17.29 23.94 -34.64
CA THR A 196 16.04 23.82 -33.89
C THR A 196 16.22 22.76 -32.81
N MET A 197 16.09 23.18 -31.55
CA MET A 197 15.99 22.29 -30.39
C MET A 197 14.50 22.03 -30.12
N LEU A 198 14.00 20.88 -30.56
CA LEU A 198 12.58 20.51 -30.45
C LEU A 198 12.38 19.56 -29.27
N ALA A 199 11.72 20.01 -28.20
CA ALA A 199 11.50 19.24 -26.98
C ALA A 199 12.77 18.51 -26.53
N ALA A 200 13.89 19.24 -26.39
CA ALA A 200 15.24 18.67 -26.50
C ALA A 200 16.11 18.83 -25.26
N VAL A 201 17.06 17.90 -25.08
CA VAL A 201 18.13 18.00 -24.07
C VAL A 201 19.24 18.93 -24.55
N GLY A 202 20.13 19.32 -23.63
CA GLY A 202 21.26 20.19 -23.92
C GLY A 202 22.23 20.25 -22.74
N ALA A 203 22.23 21.35 -21.99
CA ALA A 203 23.06 21.50 -20.80
C ALA A 203 22.77 20.42 -19.73
N GLN A 204 23.84 19.80 -19.19
CA GLN A 204 23.77 18.71 -18.20
C GLN A 204 22.94 19.05 -16.97
N GLU A 205 22.96 20.30 -16.52
CA GLU A 205 22.29 20.76 -15.30
C GLU A 205 20.76 20.67 -15.40
N ASN A 206 20.23 20.61 -16.62
CA ASN A 206 18.80 20.54 -16.89
C ASN A 206 18.31 19.10 -17.10
N GLU A 207 19.21 18.11 -17.14
CA GLU A 207 18.86 16.71 -17.33
C GLU A 207 18.68 15.99 -15.98
N GLY A 208 17.51 15.40 -15.74
CA GLY A 208 17.25 14.56 -14.56
C GLY A 208 17.58 15.29 -13.25
N THR A 209 18.59 14.81 -12.53
CA THR A 209 19.08 15.41 -11.28
C THR A 209 20.07 16.57 -11.46
N GLY A 210 20.48 16.87 -12.70
CA GLY A 210 21.55 17.81 -13.04
C GLY A 210 22.97 17.28 -12.74
N SER A 211 23.10 16.09 -12.18
CA SER A 211 24.36 15.52 -11.71
C SER A 211 24.89 14.46 -12.67
N TYR A 212 25.91 14.81 -13.46
CA TYR A 212 26.65 13.90 -14.34
C TYR A 212 26.88 12.51 -13.72
N PHE A 213 27.46 12.45 -12.51
CA PHE A 213 27.79 11.17 -11.87
C PHE A 213 26.56 10.31 -11.55
N PHE A 214 25.43 10.95 -11.21
CA PHE A 214 24.21 10.22 -10.88
C PHE A 214 23.51 9.75 -12.16
N GLU A 215 23.43 10.60 -13.18
CA GLU A 215 22.83 10.26 -14.47
C GLU A 215 23.59 9.09 -15.12
N HIS A 216 24.92 9.17 -15.23
CA HIS A 216 25.72 8.05 -15.78
C HIS A 216 25.59 6.78 -14.93
N PHE A 217 25.55 6.90 -13.59
CA PHE A 217 25.26 5.73 -12.74
C PHE A 217 23.87 5.13 -13.05
N LYS A 218 22.85 5.98 -13.22
CA LYS A 218 21.47 5.59 -13.54
C LYS A 218 21.39 4.86 -14.87
N TYR A 219 22.04 5.38 -15.91
CA TYR A 219 22.06 4.76 -17.25
C TYR A 219 22.87 3.45 -17.27
N LYS A 220 24.03 3.38 -16.60
CA LYS A 220 24.80 2.13 -16.44
C LYS A 220 24.01 1.06 -15.67
N ALA A 221 23.33 1.44 -14.59
CA ALA A 221 22.45 0.54 -13.85
C ALA A 221 21.27 0.08 -14.73
N GLY A 222 20.73 0.99 -15.54
CA GLY A 222 19.74 0.68 -16.57
C GLY A 222 20.24 -0.36 -17.57
N CYS A 223 21.44 -0.20 -18.12
CA CYS A 223 22.07 -1.16 -19.03
C CYS A 223 22.19 -2.53 -18.36
N LEU A 224 22.72 -2.57 -17.14
CA LEU A 224 22.87 -3.81 -16.40
C LEU A 224 21.53 -4.52 -16.21
N VAL A 225 20.45 -3.81 -15.86
CA VAL A 225 19.15 -4.41 -15.53
C VAL A 225 18.32 -4.74 -16.77
N LEU A 226 18.26 -3.83 -17.75
CA LEU A 226 17.35 -3.88 -18.89
C LEU A 226 17.98 -4.49 -20.15
N VAL A 227 19.31 -4.63 -20.19
CA VAL A 227 20.06 -5.19 -21.33
C VAL A 227 20.81 -6.45 -20.89
N ASP A 228 21.75 -6.35 -19.95
CA ASP A 228 22.60 -7.49 -19.58
C ASP A 228 21.84 -8.56 -18.79
N ALA A 229 21.09 -8.13 -17.77
CA ALA A 229 20.38 -9.02 -16.87
C ALA A 229 19.00 -9.45 -17.37
N SER A 230 18.49 -8.85 -18.45
CA SER A 230 17.16 -9.16 -19.01
C SER A 230 16.99 -10.65 -19.33
N ARG A 231 18.10 -11.32 -19.66
CA ARG A 231 18.17 -12.75 -19.97
C ARG A 231 17.84 -13.66 -18.78
N PHE A 232 17.91 -13.15 -17.55
CA PHE A 232 17.75 -13.91 -16.32
C PHE A 232 16.39 -13.74 -15.63
N TYR A 233 15.47 -12.96 -16.19
CA TYR A 233 14.11 -12.85 -15.68
C TYR A 233 13.08 -12.85 -16.81
N PRO A 234 11.85 -13.37 -16.58
CA PRO A 234 10.84 -13.41 -17.63
C PRO A 234 10.22 -12.03 -17.86
N HIS A 235 10.28 -11.55 -19.09
CA HIS A 235 9.64 -10.32 -19.56
C HIS A 235 8.87 -10.50 -20.88
N PHE A 236 9.10 -11.58 -21.64
CA PHE A 236 8.34 -11.93 -22.85
C PHE A 236 8.26 -10.81 -23.90
N GLY A 237 9.32 -10.02 -24.04
CA GLY A 237 9.36 -8.86 -24.96
C GLY A 237 8.67 -7.59 -24.44
N LEU A 238 8.11 -7.59 -23.21
CA LEU A 238 7.47 -6.41 -22.62
C LEU A 238 8.40 -5.21 -22.42
N LEU A 239 9.72 -5.42 -22.47
CA LEU A 239 10.72 -4.37 -22.39
C LEU A 239 10.97 -3.69 -23.75
N GLY A 240 10.40 -4.18 -24.86
CA GLY A 240 10.70 -3.74 -26.23
C GLY A 240 11.86 -4.51 -26.89
N PRO A 241 12.46 -3.99 -27.97
CA PRO A 241 13.72 -4.51 -28.55
C PRO A 241 14.93 -4.24 -27.65
N MET A 242 15.84 -5.21 -27.49
CA MET A 242 17.06 -5.05 -26.69
C MET A 242 18.03 -4.03 -27.31
N SER A 243 18.17 -4.05 -28.63
CA SER A 243 19.03 -3.14 -29.40
C SER A 243 18.68 -1.67 -29.17
N GLU A 244 17.40 -1.31 -29.23
CA GLU A 244 16.96 0.06 -29.00
C GLU A 244 17.08 0.49 -27.53
N ARG A 245 16.78 -0.40 -26.58
CA ARG A 245 17.03 -0.14 -25.15
C ARG A 245 18.52 0.13 -24.91
N HIS A 246 19.38 -0.68 -25.52
CA HIS A 246 20.82 -0.54 -25.42
C HIS A 246 21.29 0.79 -25.99
N ALA A 247 20.90 1.12 -27.23
CA ALA A 247 21.25 2.38 -27.88
C ALA A 247 20.75 3.59 -27.09
N PHE A 248 19.51 3.57 -26.59
CA PHE A 248 18.96 4.64 -25.74
C PHE A 248 19.79 4.85 -24.47
N LEU A 249 20.07 3.78 -23.71
CA LEU A 249 20.81 3.89 -22.46
C LEU A 249 22.27 4.28 -22.70
N ARG A 250 22.88 3.75 -23.77
CA ARG A 250 24.25 4.07 -24.16
C ARG A 250 24.40 5.49 -24.66
N PHE A 251 23.41 6.06 -25.35
CA PHE A 251 23.47 7.45 -25.79
C PHE A 251 23.77 8.39 -24.62
N PHE A 252 23.01 8.27 -23.53
CA PHE A 252 23.22 9.12 -22.36
C PHE A 252 24.44 8.72 -21.52
N ASP A 253 24.83 7.44 -21.48
CA ASP A 253 26.04 7.03 -20.77
C ASP A 253 27.35 7.42 -21.50
N ASP A 254 27.32 7.43 -22.83
CA ASP A 254 28.48 7.74 -23.68
C ASP A 254 28.61 9.25 -23.97
N THR A 255 27.52 10.02 -23.86
CA THR A 255 27.54 11.47 -24.07
C THR A 255 27.94 12.21 -22.79
N ASP A 256 29.00 13.01 -22.86
CA ASP A 256 29.27 14.02 -21.82
C ASP A 256 28.62 15.35 -22.22
N GLN A 257 27.73 15.87 -21.38
CA GLN A 257 26.98 17.12 -21.63
C GLN A 257 27.46 18.30 -20.76
N ARG A 258 28.49 18.11 -19.92
CA ARG A 258 28.91 19.11 -18.93
C ARG A 258 29.43 20.40 -19.56
N ASP A 259 30.01 20.31 -20.75
CA ASP A 259 30.55 21.41 -21.53
C ASP A 259 29.49 22.15 -22.37
N LEU A 260 28.41 21.46 -22.76
CA LEU A 260 27.36 22.01 -23.62
C LEU A 260 26.75 23.30 -23.07
N GLY A 261 26.60 23.40 -21.75
CA GLY A 261 26.05 24.61 -21.11
C GLY A 261 26.92 25.86 -21.33
N ALA A 262 28.24 25.72 -21.33
CA ALA A 262 29.17 26.81 -21.61
C ALA A 262 29.29 27.04 -23.12
N PHE A 263 29.30 25.97 -23.92
CA PHE A 263 29.32 26.06 -25.37
C PHE A 263 28.11 26.83 -25.92
N MET A 264 26.92 26.62 -25.37
CA MET A 264 25.70 27.36 -25.73
C MET A 264 25.85 28.88 -25.67
N GLU A 265 26.67 29.41 -24.75
CA GLU A 265 26.90 30.86 -24.61
C GLU A 265 27.77 31.42 -25.74
N THR A 266 28.44 30.56 -26.50
CA THR A 266 29.31 30.92 -27.63
C THR A 266 28.65 30.75 -29.00
N ILE A 267 27.42 30.25 -29.05
CA ILE A 267 26.72 29.97 -30.31
C ILE A 267 26.25 31.27 -30.96
N ASP A 268 26.74 31.53 -32.17
CA ASP A 268 26.25 32.60 -33.05
C ASP A 268 25.21 32.11 -34.06
N THR A 269 25.05 30.80 -34.22
CA THR A 269 24.09 30.18 -35.13
C THR A 269 22.65 30.54 -34.71
N PRO A 270 21.79 31.00 -35.64
CA PRO A 270 20.38 31.24 -35.33
C PRO A 270 19.72 29.98 -34.79
N THR A 271 19.07 30.09 -33.62
CA THR A 271 18.51 28.93 -32.93
C THR A 271 17.01 29.12 -32.65
N MET A 272 16.21 28.09 -32.92
CA MET A 272 14.83 28.01 -32.45
C MET A 272 14.76 26.96 -31.34
N ILE A 273 14.21 27.32 -30.19
CA ILE A 273 13.92 26.37 -29.12
C ILE A 273 12.40 26.24 -29.06
N MET A 274 11.88 25.06 -29.37
CA MET A 274 10.45 24.78 -29.32
C MET A 274 10.20 23.70 -28.28
N HIS A 275 9.43 24.00 -27.23
CA HIS A 275 9.27 23.08 -26.11
C HIS A 275 7.82 23.02 -25.62
N GLY A 276 7.37 21.84 -25.21
CA GLY A 276 6.04 21.65 -24.64
C GLY A 276 6.01 21.96 -23.15
N ARG A 277 5.09 22.83 -22.69
CA ARG A 277 4.93 23.14 -21.26
C ARG A 277 4.57 21.89 -20.44
N GLY A 278 3.87 20.94 -21.04
CA GLY A 278 3.46 19.66 -20.44
C GLY A 278 4.42 18.50 -20.73
N ASP A 279 5.66 18.76 -21.16
CA ASP A 279 6.66 17.73 -21.37
C ASP A 279 7.02 17.03 -20.04
N PHE A 280 6.72 15.73 -19.97
CA PHE A 280 6.91 14.88 -18.80
C PHE A 280 8.25 14.12 -18.80
N LEU A 281 9.09 14.34 -19.82
CA LEU A 281 10.42 13.75 -19.92
C LEU A 281 11.50 14.81 -19.74
N ILE A 282 11.32 15.98 -20.38
CA ILE A 282 12.27 17.08 -20.33
C ILE A 282 11.58 18.33 -19.75
N PRO A 283 11.99 18.80 -18.56
CA PRO A 283 11.37 19.96 -17.93
C PRO A 283 11.42 21.23 -18.78
N ALA A 284 10.32 21.98 -18.85
CA ALA A 284 10.21 23.24 -19.60
C ALA A 284 11.28 24.28 -19.21
N ARG A 285 11.71 24.29 -17.94
CA ARG A 285 12.80 25.16 -17.46
C ARG A 285 14.12 24.94 -18.21
N GLY A 286 14.36 23.74 -18.73
CA GLY A 286 15.56 23.42 -19.50
C GLY A 286 15.60 24.23 -20.79
N ALA A 287 14.49 24.29 -21.52
CA ALA A 287 14.35 25.13 -22.70
C ALA A 287 14.48 26.64 -22.38
N GLU A 288 13.91 27.08 -21.26
CA GLU A 288 14.07 28.47 -20.78
C GLU A 288 15.55 28.78 -20.44
N ASP A 289 16.28 27.82 -19.87
CA ASP A 289 17.70 27.95 -19.58
C ASP A 289 18.57 27.96 -20.84
N HIS A 290 18.29 27.05 -21.79
CA HIS A 290 18.95 27.05 -23.09
C HIS A 290 18.72 28.38 -23.82
N HIS A 291 17.51 28.94 -23.78
CA HIS A 291 17.21 30.25 -24.36
C HIS A 291 17.98 31.39 -23.68
N ARG A 292 18.13 31.34 -22.35
CA ARG A 292 18.96 32.31 -21.61
C ARG A 292 20.44 32.22 -22.01
N ARG A 293 20.96 31.03 -22.32
CA ARG A 293 22.37 30.81 -22.69
C ARG A 293 22.65 31.17 -24.14
N ILE A 294 21.84 30.66 -25.08
CA ILE A 294 22.00 30.90 -26.52
C ILE A 294 21.41 32.27 -26.88
N LYS A 295 22.26 33.30 -26.97
CA LYS A 295 21.83 34.69 -27.20
C LYS A 295 21.19 34.93 -28.58
N THR A 296 21.38 33.99 -29.51
CA THR A 296 20.83 33.99 -30.86
C THR A 296 19.59 33.09 -31.00
N SER A 297 18.93 32.78 -29.88
CA SER A 297 17.78 31.87 -29.88
C SER A 297 16.44 32.57 -29.72
N ARG A 298 15.40 32.09 -30.42
CA ARG A 298 13.98 32.36 -30.12
C ARG A 298 13.41 31.17 -29.33
N LEU A 299 12.58 31.43 -28.33
CA LEU A 299 11.86 30.40 -27.58
C LEU A 299 10.37 30.39 -27.96
N VAL A 300 9.84 29.23 -28.33
CA VAL A 300 8.41 28.97 -28.51
C VAL A 300 7.98 27.92 -27.49
N MET A 301 7.25 28.35 -26.47
CA MET A 301 6.67 27.46 -25.49
C MET A 301 5.25 27.08 -25.92
N MET A 302 5.04 25.79 -26.19
CA MET A 302 3.80 25.24 -26.75
C MET A 302 2.94 24.59 -25.67
N ASP A 303 1.62 24.56 -25.89
CA ASP A 303 0.71 23.71 -25.10
C ASP A 303 0.78 22.27 -25.63
N ALA A 304 1.94 21.66 -25.42
CA ALA A 304 2.31 20.38 -25.99
C ALA A 304 2.98 19.47 -24.97
N MET A 305 3.04 18.19 -25.31
CA MET A 305 3.81 17.17 -24.61
C MET A 305 5.14 16.94 -25.36
N HIS A 306 5.94 15.97 -24.92
CA HIS A 306 7.24 15.66 -25.53
C HIS A 306 7.20 15.30 -27.04
N PHE A 307 6.06 14.80 -27.53
CA PHE A 307 5.92 14.14 -28.84
C PHE A 307 5.46 15.07 -29.97
N ILE A 308 5.90 16.34 -29.96
CA ILE A 308 5.52 17.38 -30.93
C ILE A 308 5.51 16.91 -32.40
N PRO A 309 6.55 16.25 -32.94
CA PRO A 309 6.56 15.87 -34.37
C PRO A 309 5.50 14.82 -34.72
N MET A 310 4.98 14.06 -33.74
CA MET A 310 4.08 12.92 -33.96
C MET A 310 2.59 13.23 -33.75
N ILE A 311 2.26 14.36 -33.13
CA ILE A 311 0.86 14.76 -32.85
C ILE A 311 0.41 15.79 -33.89
N GLU A 312 -0.66 15.53 -34.65
CA GLU A 312 -1.07 16.32 -35.84
C GLU A 312 -1.13 17.83 -35.56
N ASP A 313 -1.94 18.24 -34.59
CA ASP A 313 -2.11 19.67 -34.31
C ASP A 313 -0.78 20.33 -33.87
N GLN A 314 0.04 19.61 -33.10
CA GLN A 314 1.32 20.11 -32.60
C GLN A 314 2.38 20.21 -33.72
N ARG A 315 2.44 19.24 -34.64
CA ARG A 315 3.35 19.31 -35.80
C ARG A 315 2.95 20.39 -36.80
N VAL A 316 1.65 20.64 -36.97
CA VAL A 316 1.13 21.74 -37.80
C VAL A 316 1.55 23.08 -37.21
N GLU A 317 1.31 23.26 -35.91
CA GLU A 317 1.72 24.47 -35.20
C GLU A 317 3.23 24.65 -35.26
N ALA A 318 4.03 23.60 -35.01
CA ALA A 318 5.48 23.66 -35.12
C ALA A 318 5.94 24.09 -36.52
N ALA A 319 5.41 23.47 -37.59
CA ALA A 319 5.73 23.84 -38.97
C ALA A 319 5.42 25.31 -39.29
N SER A 320 4.36 25.88 -38.70
CA SER A 320 3.99 27.29 -38.90
C SER A 320 5.05 28.28 -38.39
N TYR A 321 5.85 27.90 -37.39
CA TYR A 321 6.99 28.69 -36.90
C TYR A 321 8.31 28.33 -37.60
N LEU A 322 8.50 27.04 -37.90
CA LEU A 322 9.74 26.55 -38.52
C LEU A 322 9.90 27.02 -39.97
N ASN A 323 8.84 26.99 -40.77
CA ASN A 323 8.94 27.38 -42.18
C ASN A 323 9.39 28.84 -42.39
N PRO A 324 8.79 29.85 -41.72
CA PRO A 324 9.29 31.23 -41.79
C PRO A 324 10.71 31.38 -41.22
N PHE A 325 11.03 30.67 -40.14
CA PHE A 325 12.36 30.70 -39.52
C PHE A 325 13.44 30.17 -40.48
N PHE A 326 13.20 29.03 -41.14
CA PHE A 326 14.11 28.52 -42.15
C PHE A 326 14.24 29.46 -43.34
N ALA A 327 13.12 29.96 -43.88
CA ALA A 327 13.12 30.90 -45.00
C ALA A 327 13.94 32.18 -44.71
N ARG A 328 13.90 32.65 -43.46
CA ARG A 328 14.69 33.80 -42.99
C ARG A 328 16.20 33.50 -42.99
N HIS A 329 16.58 32.29 -42.62
CA HIS A 329 17.97 31.89 -42.39
C HIS A 329 18.61 31.08 -43.53
N ASP A 330 17.86 30.85 -44.62
CA ASP A 330 18.42 30.42 -45.92
C ASP A 330 19.53 31.37 -46.38
N ILE A 331 19.38 32.67 -46.08
CA ILE A 331 20.37 33.71 -46.36
C ILE A 331 21.33 33.83 -45.16
N PRO A 332 22.64 33.58 -45.34
CA PRO A 332 23.63 33.76 -44.28
C PRO A 332 23.71 35.21 -43.77
N GLY A 333 24.00 35.38 -42.48
CA GLY A 333 24.24 36.70 -41.87
C GLY A 333 23.00 37.51 -41.50
N VAL A 334 21.79 36.98 -41.74
CA VAL A 334 20.54 37.58 -41.23
C VAL A 334 20.49 37.50 -39.71
N ALA A 335 20.20 38.61 -39.05
CA ALA A 335 20.14 38.69 -37.59
C ALA A 335 19.13 37.68 -37.00
N PRO A 336 19.51 36.94 -35.94
CA PRO A 336 18.65 35.95 -35.31
C PRO A 336 17.45 36.58 -34.62
N GLU A 337 16.39 35.80 -34.48
CA GLU A 337 15.23 36.13 -33.67
C GLU A 337 15.53 35.76 -32.20
N THR A 338 15.14 36.62 -31.25
CA THR A 338 15.59 36.52 -29.83
C THR A 338 14.45 36.65 -28.81
N ASP A 339 13.21 36.73 -29.29
CA ASP A 339 12.01 36.86 -28.47
C ASP A 339 11.51 35.52 -27.92
N THR A 340 10.54 35.60 -27.01
CA THR A 340 9.81 34.45 -26.47
C THR A 340 8.34 34.54 -26.88
N ILE A 341 7.84 33.44 -27.44
CA ILE A 341 6.42 33.23 -27.74
C ILE A 341 5.90 32.17 -26.75
N ASP A 342 5.13 32.59 -25.75
CA ASP A 342 4.55 31.69 -24.74
C ASP A 342 3.08 31.40 -25.06
N LEU A 343 2.82 30.28 -25.73
CA LEU A 343 1.48 29.79 -26.08
C LEU A 343 0.83 29.02 -24.92
N ALA A 344 1.62 28.66 -23.90
CA ALA A 344 1.18 27.88 -22.73
C ALA A 344 1.69 28.52 -21.43
N PRO A 345 1.15 29.69 -21.06
CA PRO A 345 1.59 30.41 -19.88
C PRO A 345 1.35 29.60 -18.61
N VAL A 346 2.30 29.70 -17.67
CA VAL A 346 2.17 29.03 -16.36
C VAL A 346 0.91 29.54 -15.65
N PRO A 347 0.00 28.65 -15.21
CA PRO A 347 -1.22 29.08 -14.54
C PRO A 347 -0.91 29.79 -13.23
N THR A 348 -1.72 30.78 -12.86
CA THR A 348 -1.59 31.46 -11.57
C THR A 348 -1.97 30.50 -10.45
N ARG A 349 -0.98 30.04 -9.68
CA ARG A 349 -1.17 29.10 -8.57
C ARG A 349 -1.52 29.84 -7.28
N THR A 350 -2.43 29.27 -6.48
CA THR A 350 -2.79 29.83 -5.16
C THR A 350 -2.88 28.73 -4.08
N GLY A 351 -2.80 29.13 -2.81
CA GLY A 351 -3.00 28.25 -1.67
C GLY A 351 -2.06 27.03 -1.65
N THR A 352 -2.65 25.83 -1.51
CA THR A 352 -1.90 24.56 -1.43
C THR A 352 -1.15 24.24 -2.71
N ASP A 353 -1.72 24.56 -3.87
CA ASP A 353 -1.09 24.32 -5.17
C ASP A 353 0.20 25.16 -5.32
N ALA A 354 0.13 26.44 -4.97
CA ALA A 354 1.30 27.32 -4.95
C ALA A 354 2.40 26.82 -4.00
N TRP A 355 2.01 26.37 -2.80
CA TRP A 355 2.95 25.82 -1.81
C TRP A 355 3.64 24.54 -2.27
N LEU A 356 2.91 23.62 -2.92
CA LEU A 356 3.46 22.37 -3.42
C LEU A 356 4.52 22.62 -4.49
N HIS A 357 4.20 23.48 -5.45
CA HIS A 357 5.14 23.83 -6.51
C HIS A 357 6.34 24.61 -5.98
N LEU A 358 6.14 25.57 -5.07
CA LEU A 358 7.27 26.25 -4.40
C LEU A 358 8.19 25.26 -3.68
N ALA A 359 7.64 24.28 -2.96
CA ALA A 359 8.44 23.26 -2.28
C ALA A 359 9.17 22.35 -3.28
N GLY A 360 8.53 21.99 -4.38
CA GLY A 360 9.13 21.25 -5.49
C GLY A 360 10.31 22.00 -6.09
N ASP A 361 10.09 23.27 -6.47
CA ASP A 361 11.11 24.15 -7.07
C ASP A 361 12.32 24.32 -6.13
N LEU A 362 12.08 24.49 -4.82
CA LEU A 362 13.15 24.60 -3.81
C LEU A 362 13.98 23.30 -3.72
N LEU A 363 13.34 22.14 -3.74
CA LEU A 363 14.05 20.85 -3.73
C LEU A 363 14.88 20.69 -5.00
N GLU A 364 14.30 21.02 -6.14
CA GLU A 364 14.91 20.82 -7.45
C GLU A 364 16.07 21.79 -7.71
N GLN A 365 15.99 23.04 -7.24
CA GLN A 365 17.00 24.08 -7.52
C GLN A 365 18.11 24.16 -6.46
N HIS A 366 17.85 23.74 -5.23
CA HIS A 366 18.77 24.00 -4.12
C HIS A 366 19.21 22.75 -3.34
N ALA A 367 18.58 21.59 -3.55
CA ALA A 367 18.98 20.38 -2.87
C ALA A 367 19.73 19.43 -3.83
N PRO A 368 20.98 19.04 -3.53
CA PRO A 368 21.62 17.97 -4.29
C PRO A 368 20.85 16.66 -4.13
N TRP A 369 20.90 15.82 -5.17
CA TRP A 369 20.09 14.60 -5.28
C TRP A 369 20.18 13.67 -4.06
N TRP A 370 21.33 13.61 -3.38
CA TRP A 370 21.53 12.74 -2.22
C TRP A 370 20.80 13.26 -0.98
N ILE A 371 20.61 14.58 -0.82
CA ILE A 371 19.78 15.13 0.25
C ILE A 371 18.31 14.77 0.00
N VAL A 372 17.85 14.95 -1.25
CA VAL A 372 16.48 14.59 -1.65
C VAL A 372 16.22 13.10 -1.38
N LEU A 373 17.14 12.23 -1.78
CA LEU A 373 17.08 10.80 -1.51
C LEU A 373 16.93 10.48 -0.02
N ILE A 374 17.74 11.10 0.85
CA ILE A 374 17.68 10.89 2.31
C ILE A 374 16.33 11.35 2.87
N LEU A 375 15.87 12.54 2.49
CA LEU A 375 14.60 13.10 2.97
C LEU A 375 13.42 12.19 2.60
N LEU A 376 13.32 11.78 1.33
CA LEU A 376 12.24 10.90 0.87
C LEU A 376 12.33 9.53 1.53
N THR A 377 13.53 8.99 1.72
CA THR A 377 13.76 7.71 2.41
C THR A 377 13.24 7.76 3.85
N VAL A 378 13.50 8.86 4.58
CA VAL A 378 13.00 9.07 5.95
C VAL A 378 11.48 9.17 5.97
N VAL A 379 10.88 9.93 5.04
CA VAL A 379 9.42 10.07 4.95
C VAL A 379 8.76 8.71 4.70
N ILE A 380 9.27 7.93 3.74
CA ILE A 380 8.77 6.59 3.42
C ILE A 380 8.99 5.63 4.59
N ARG A 381 10.10 5.78 5.32
CA ARG A 381 10.37 4.99 6.53
C ARG A 381 9.32 5.21 7.62
N ILE A 382 8.86 6.45 7.81
CA ILE A 382 7.87 6.80 8.83
C ILE A 382 6.45 6.46 8.33
N HIS A 383 6.14 6.85 7.10
CA HIS A 383 4.84 6.68 6.47
C HIS A 383 4.98 5.98 5.10
N PRO A 384 5.02 4.64 5.04
CA PRO A 384 5.37 3.93 3.81
C PRO A 384 4.40 4.10 2.65
N HIS A 385 3.11 4.29 2.91
CA HIS A 385 2.11 4.49 1.85
C HIS A 385 1.98 5.97 1.47
N ALA A 386 1.85 6.85 2.46
CA ALA A 386 1.74 8.29 2.19
C ALA A 386 3.05 8.87 1.63
N GLY A 387 4.20 8.37 2.08
CA GLY A 387 5.51 8.75 1.55
C GLY A 387 5.69 8.35 0.10
N VAL A 388 5.23 7.17 -0.32
CA VAL A 388 5.23 6.77 -1.75
C VAL A 388 4.31 7.68 -2.56
N ALA A 389 3.08 7.94 -2.09
CA ALA A 389 2.13 8.81 -2.76
C ALA A 389 2.69 10.24 -2.93
N PHE A 390 3.30 10.79 -1.88
CA PHE A 390 3.94 12.11 -1.93
C PHE A 390 5.17 12.13 -2.83
N THR A 391 6.04 11.12 -2.75
CA THR A 391 7.24 11.01 -3.59
C THR A 391 6.89 10.96 -5.07
N THR A 392 5.89 10.15 -5.44
CA THR A 392 5.43 10.05 -6.84
C THR A 392 4.68 11.29 -7.32
N LEU A 393 4.06 12.05 -6.42
CA LEU A 393 3.54 13.39 -6.73
C LEU A 393 4.66 14.34 -7.13
N LEU A 394 5.78 14.36 -6.39
CA LEU A 394 6.94 15.19 -6.74
C LEU A 394 7.54 14.82 -8.10
N VAL A 395 7.56 13.52 -8.44
CA VAL A 395 7.99 13.06 -9.77
C VAL A 395 7.03 13.53 -10.86
N ALA A 396 5.71 13.44 -10.64
CA ALA A 396 4.73 13.91 -11.61
C ALA A 396 4.76 15.43 -11.84
N MET A 397 5.27 16.20 -10.86
CA MET A 397 5.54 17.63 -11.02
C MET A 397 6.90 17.93 -11.66
N MET A 398 7.66 16.91 -12.04
CA MET A 398 9.05 17.00 -12.53
C MET A 398 10.05 17.59 -11.52
N SER A 399 9.67 17.75 -10.25
CA SER A 399 10.54 18.32 -9.21
C SER A 399 11.56 17.33 -8.62
N VAL A 400 11.37 16.02 -8.87
CA VAL A 400 12.25 14.95 -8.39
C VAL A 400 12.42 13.91 -9.48
N ASP A 401 13.67 13.52 -9.75
CA ASP A 401 14.01 12.45 -10.67
C ASP A 401 13.40 11.09 -10.25
N PHE A 402 12.90 10.34 -11.22
CA PHE A 402 12.24 9.06 -10.99
C PHE A 402 13.19 7.99 -10.39
N GLY A 403 14.48 8.04 -10.74
CA GLY A 403 15.51 7.14 -10.21
C GLY A 403 15.76 7.39 -8.72
N ILE A 404 15.85 8.66 -8.33
CA ILE A 404 15.92 9.06 -6.91
C ILE A 404 14.69 8.61 -6.14
N ALA A 405 13.50 8.85 -6.70
CA ALA A 405 12.24 8.41 -6.10
C ALA A 405 12.18 6.89 -5.92
N LEU A 406 12.53 6.11 -6.94
CA LEU A 406 12.51 4.65 -6.88
C LEU A 406 13.51 4.12 -5.83
N LEU A 407 14.71 4.70 -5.79
CA LEU A 407 15.73 4.34 -4.80
C LEU A 407 15.27 4.66 -3.37
N ALA A 408 14.64 5.83 -3.16
CA ALA A 408 14.05 6.22 -1.87
C ALA A 408 12.96 5.24 -1.43
N ILE A 409 12.11 4.78 -2.36
CA ILE A 409 11.07 3.78 -2.09
C ILE A 409 11.68 2.45 -1.69
N ILE A 410 12.69 1.97 -2.41
CA ILE A 410 13.37 0.70 -2.11
C ILE A 410 14.03 0.77 -0.73
N ILE A 411 14.89 1.77 -0.49
CA ILE A 411 15.64 1.92 0.77
C ILE A 411 14.68 2.18 1.94
N GLY A 412 13.75 3.12 1.79
CA GLY A 412 12.78 3.48 2.82
C GLY A 412 11.89 2.30 3.20
N ARG A 413 11.51 1.46 2.24
CA ARG A 413 10.74 0.23 2.47
C ARG A 413 11.55 -0.81 3.24
N VAL A 414 12.79 -1.07 2.84
CA VAL A 414 13.69 -1.98 3.57
C VAL A 414 13.88 -1.50 5.00
N TRP A 415 14.16 -0.21 5.18
CA TRP A 415 14.34 0.37 6.50
C TRP A 415 13.05 0.28 7.33
N TRP A 416 11.86 0.47 6.75
CA TRP A 416 10.59 0.29 7.47
C TRP A 416 10.41 -1.14 8.00
N MET A 417 10.88 -2.15 7.26
CA MET A 417 10.86 -3.55 7.69
C MET A 417 11.80 -3.85 8.87
N SER A 418 12.68 -2.92 9.24
CA SER A 418 13.52 -3.00 10.45
C SER A 418 12.79 -2.61 11.75
N THR A 419 11.52 -2.18 11.69
CA THR A 419 10.79 -1.78 12.90
C THR A 419 10.63 -2.94 13.89
N PRO A 420 10.76 -2.71 15.22
CA PRO A 420 10.59 -3.76 16.23
C PRO A 420 9.26 -4.51 16.12
N ALA A 421 8.18 -3.79 15.75
CA ALA A 421 6.87 -4.37 15.51
C ALA A 421 6.88 -5.47 14.43
N ILE A 422 7.72 -5.33 13.39
CA ILE A 422 7.84 -6.30 12.30
C ILE A 422 8.87 -7.38 12.64
N LEU A 423 10.00 -6.99 13.25
CA LEU A 423 11.08 -7.91 13.61
C LEU A 423 10.67 -8.96 14.65
N ASN A 424 9.74 -8.60 15.54
CA ASN A 424 9.24 -9.45 16.61
C ASN A 424 8.07 -10.36 16.18
N GLU A 425 7.58 -10.27 14.93
CA GLU A 425 6.56 -11.19 14.42
C GLU A 425 7.17 -12.59 14.12
N PRO A 426 6.69 -13.67 14.79
CA PRO A 426 7.15 -15.03 14.50
C PRO A 426 6.86 -15.41 13.04
N GLY A 427 7.89 -15.87 12.32
CA GLY A 427 7.76 -16.32 10.92
C GLY A 427 8.20 -15.32 9.84
N ARG A 428 8.62 -14.10 10.22
CA ARG A 428 9.15 -13.08 9.29
C ARG A 428 10.68 -12.96 9.28
N THR A 429 11.41 -13.99 9.72
CA THR A 429 12.88 -13.96 9.81
C THR A 429 13.57 -13.74 8.45
N LEU A 430 12.95 -14.20 7.36
CA LEU A 430 13.47 -14.02 6.00
C LEU A 430 13.13 -12.64 5.40
N ASP A 431 12.22 -11.88 6.01
CA ASP A 431 11.76 -10.56 5.54
C ASP A 431 12.54 -9.40 6.20
N ARG A 432 13.62 -9.72 6.91
CA ARG A 432 14.43 -8.76 7.67
C ARG A 432 15.29 -7.90 6.73
N PRO A 433 15.65 -6.67 7.13
CA PRO A 433 16.35 -5.73 6.23
C PRO A 433 17.77 -6.15 5.85
N TRP A 434 18.39 -7.06 6.61
CA TRP A 434 19.72 -7.62 6.30
C TRP A 434 19.67 -8.93 5.50
N THR A 435 18.48 -9.39 5.09
CA THR A 435 18.37 -10.58 4.23
C THR A 435 18.23 -10.18 2.77
N PHE A 436 18.85 -10.95 1.87
CA PHE A 436 18.69 -10.79 0.42
C PHE A 436 17.21 -10.79 0.02
N LEU A 437 16.40 -11.67 0.61
CA LEU A 437 14.98 -11.76 0.30
C LEU A 437 14.19 -10.51 0.72
N GLY A 438 14.58 -9.82 1.79
CA GLY A 438 13.98 -8.53 2.18
C GLY A 438 14.17 -7.45 1.11
N TRP A 439 15.36 -7.39 0.50
CA TRP A 439 15.64 -6.48 -0.62
C TRP A 439 14.88 -6.86 -1.89
N VAL A 440 14.88 -8.15 -2.27
CA VAL A 440 14.10 -8.64 -3.42
C VAL A 440 12.62 -8.29 -3.27
N ARG A 441 12.03 -8.48 -2.09
CA ARG A 441 10.62 -8.13 -1.84
C ARG A 441 10.36 -6.62 -1.87
N SER A 442 11.35 -5.81 -1.50
CA SER A 442 11.24 -4.35 -1.58
C SER A 442 11.29 -3.88 -3.02
N LEU A 443 12.17 -4.45 -3.85
CA LEU A 443 12.22 -4.20 -5.28
C LEU A 443 10.89 -4.55 -5.97
N LEU A 444 10.36 -5.75 -5.68
CA LEU A 444 9.06 -6.21 -6.21
C LEU A 444 7.88 -5.35 -5.74
N PHE A 445 8.00 -4.66 -4.60
CA PHE A 445 6.99 -3.71 -4.14
C PHE A 445 7.16 -2.33 -4.80
N ALA A 446 8.39 -1.87 -4.98
CA ALA A 446 8.69 -0.50 -5.39
C ALA A 446 8.12 -0.15 -6.76
N VAL A 447 8.30 -1.02 -7.76
CA VAL A 447 7.84 -0.74 -9.14
C VAL A 447 6.31 -0.63 -9.24
N PRO A 448 5.51 -1.61 -8.76
CA PRO A 448 4.05 -1.46 -8.77
C PRO A 448 3.56 -0.29 -7.89
N ALA A 449 4.19 -0.06 -6.74
CA ALA A 449 3.82 1.04 -5.85
C ALA A 449 4.11 2.41 -6.49
N PHE A 450 5.23 2.53 -7.21
CA PHE A 450 5.58 3.71 -7.98
C PHE A 450 4.56 3.96 -9.09
N ALA A 451 4.20 2.94 -9.88
CA ALA A 451 3.21 3.06 -10.94
C ALA A 451 1.83 3.49 -10.41
N ILE A 452 1.34 2.88 -9.32
CA ILE A 452 0.09 3.29 -8.66
C ILE A 452 0.19 4.72 -8.14
N GLY A 453 1.35 5.10 -7.59
CA GLY A 453 1.61 6.45 -7.11
C GLY A 453 1.57 7.49 -8.22
N ILE A 454 2.19 7.24 -9.38
CA ILE A 454 2.13 8.12 -10.56
C ILE A 454 0.70 8.28 -11.05
N ILE A 455 -0.07 7.19 -11.16
CA ILE A 455 -1.51 7.26 -11.49
C ILE A 455 -2.27 8.08 -10.45
N GLY A 456 -1.95 7.92 -9.16
CA GLY A 456 -2.54 8.73 -8.09
C GLY A 456 -2.18 10.21 -8.19
N ALA A 457 -0.95 10.52 -8.59
CA ALA A 457 -0.44 11.88 -8.75
C ALA A 457 -1.15 12.63 -9.90
N THR A 458 -1.41 11.97 -11.04
CA THR A 458 -2.14 12.59 -12.15
C THR A 458 -3.58 12.97 -11.79
N GLN A 459 -4.16 12.34 -10.77
CA GLN A 459 -5.45 12.73 -10.22
C GLN A 459 -5.33 13.76 -9.10
N THR A 460 -4.25 13.71 -8.32
CA THR A 460 -4.04 14.59 -7.16
C THR A 460 -3.78 16.03 -7.57
N LEU A 461 -3.01 16.27 -8.65
CA LEU A 461 -2.70 17.63 -9.10
C LEU A 461 -3.96 18.41 -9.54
N PRO A 462 -4.82 17.91 -10.45
CA PRO A 462 -6.05 18.61 -10.82
C PRO A 462 -7.00 18.83 -9.64
N LEU A 463 -7.13 17.84 -8.75
CA LEU A 463 -7.95 17.97 -7.53
C LEU A 463 -7.41 19.07 -6.62
N THR A 464 -6.09 19.17 -6.48
CA THR A 464 -5.45 20.21 -5.66
C THR A 464 -5.63 21.59 -6.26
N HIS A 465 -5.48 21.72 -7.57
CA HIS A 465 -5.75 22.97 -8.28
C HIS A 465 -7.20 23.41 -8.11
N GLN A 466 -8.16 22.48 -8.20
CA GLN A 466 -9.60 22.78 -8.12
C GLN A 466 -10.11 23.01 -6.69
N PHE A 467 -9.63 22.26 -5.70
CA PHE A 467 -10.20 22.20 -4.35
C PHE A 467 -9.18 22.52 -3.22
N GLY A 468 -7.97 22.96 -3.56
CA GLY A 468 -6.91 23.29 -2.61
C GLY A 468 -6.54 22.12 -1.69
N LEU A 469 -6.42 22.39 -0.39
CA LEU A 469 -6.01 21.39 0.61
C LEU A 469 -6.94 20.17 0.65
N ILE A 470 -8.24 20.35 0.45
CA ILE A 470 -9.22 19.25 0.46
C ILE A 470 -8.92 18.30 -0.71
N GLY A 471 -8.68 18.85 -1.90
CA GLY A 471 -8.32 18.06 -3.08
C GLY A 471 -7.01 17.31 -2.90
N PHE A 472 -6.00 17.97 -2.34
CA PHE A 472 -4.71 17.34 -2.01
C PHE A 472 -4.87 16.16 -1.04
N VAL A 473 -5.56 16.37 0.09
CA VAL A 473 -5.77 15.31 1.10
C VAL A 473 -6.59 14.16 0.51
N ALA A 474 -7.60 14.45 -0.31
CA ALA A 474 -8.40 13.43 -0.98
C ALA A 474 -7.56 12.61 -1.97
N GLY A 475 -6.77 13.25 -2.83
CA GLY A 475 -5.91 12.59 -3.82
C GLY A 475 -4.85 11.70 -3.19
N ILE A 476 -4.12 12.22 -2.19
CA ILE A 476 -3.15 11.43 -1.40
C ILE A 476 -3.86 10.29 -0.68
N GLY A 477 -5.01 10.55 -0.06
CA GLY A 477 -5.80 9.55 0.65
C GLY A 477 -6.23 8.39 -0.25
N LEU A 478 -6.75 8.68 -1.45
CA LEU A 478 -7.14 7.67 -2.45
C LEU A 478 -5.94 6.83 -2.89
N THR A 479 -4.79 7.46 -3.14
CA THR A 479 -3.55 6.77 -3.52
C THR A 479 -3.06 5.86 -2.40
N VAL A 480 -3.09 6.33 -1.15
CA VAL A 480 -2.75 5.53 0.04
C VAL A 480 -3.69 4.32 0.19
N LEU A 481 -5.00 4.52 -0.03
CA LEU A 481 -5.98 3.44 -0.01
C LEU A 481 -5.72 2.42 -1.11
N ALA A 482 -5.39 2.86 -2.34
CA ALA A 482 -5.04 1.96 -3.45
C ALA A 482 -3.79 1.12 -3.13
N LEU A 483 -2.72 1.75 -2.63
CA LEU A 483 -1.50 1.06 -2.21
C LEU A 483 -1.77 0.05 -1.09
N ALA A 484 -2.62 0.40 -0.11
CA ALA A 484 -3.03 -0.50 0.96
C ALA A 484 -3.90 -1.65 0.43
N ALA A 485 -4.81 -1.38 -0.50
CA ALA A 485 -5.71 -2.36 -1.10
C ALA A 485 -4.92 -3.41 -1.90
N VAL A 486 -3.94 -3.01 -2.72
CA VAL A 486 -3.08 -3.94 -3.46
C VAL A 486 -2.31 -4.85 -2.52
N ARG A 487 -1.71 -4.29 -1.46
CA ARG A 487 -1.02 -5.07 -0.43
C ARG A 487 -1.92 -6.14 0.20
N LEU A 488 -3.18 -5.80 0.46
CA LEU A 488 -4.15 -6.74 1.03
C LEU A 488 -4.69 -7.72 -0.02
N GLY A 489 -4.89 -7.29 -1.27
CA GLY A 489 -5.47 -8.10 -2.35
C GLY A 489 -4.55 -9.21 -2.86
N VAL A 490 -3.23 -9.02 -2.83
CA VAL A 490 -2.26 -9.97 -3.38
C VAL A 490 -2.12 -11.24 -2.52
N THR A 491 -2.23 -11.12 -1.20
CA THR A 491 -2.03 -12.26 -0.29
C THR A 491 -3.35 -12.91 0.10
N TRP A 492 -3.37 -14.24 0.27
CA TRP A 492 -4.57 -14.94 0.74
C TRP A 492 -5.06 -14.41 2.08
N GLU A 493 -4.15 -14.16 3.04
CA GLU A 493 -4.49 -13.61 4.35
C GLU A 493 -5.03 -12.18 4.25
N GLY A 494 -4.41 -11.31 3.44
CA GLY A 494 -4.91 -9.97 3.20
C GLY A 494 -6.33 -9.97 2.61
N ARG A 495 -6.62 -10.88 1.66
CA ARG A 495 -7.97 -11.09 1.12
C ARG A 495 -8.96 -11.53 2.21
N GLN A 496 -8.56 -12.38 3.16
CA GLN A 496 -9.43 -12.73 4.29
C GLN A 496 -9.69 -11.54 5.22
N ARG A 497 -8.68 -10.68 5.45
CA ARG A 497 -8.85 -9.45 6.24
C ARG A 497 -9.80 -8.47 5.58
N ILE A 498 -9.74 -8.30 4.25
CA ILE A 498 -10.71 -7.50 3.49
C ILE A 498 -12.11 -8.06 3.69
N LYS A 499 -12.30 -9.37 3.51
CA LYS A 499 -13.61 -10.02 3.75
C LYS A 499 -14.10 -9.80 5.18
N GLY A 500 -13.21 -9.88 6.17
CA GLY A 500 -13.54 -9.59 7.57
C GLY A 500 -13.93 -8.12 7.80
N PHE A 501 -13.24 -7.17 7.16
CA PHE A 501 -13.63 -5.75 7.21
C PHE A 501 -14.99 -5.50 6.57
N LEU A 502 -15.25 -6.03 5.38
CA LEU A 502 -16.55 -5.91 4.71
C LEU A 502 -17.67 -6.55 5.54
N ARG A 503 -17.41 -7.69 6.19
CA ARG A 503 -18.37 -8.31 7.12
C ARG A 503 -18.71 -7.37 8.28
N ARG A 504 -17.72 -6.68 8.85
CA ARG A 504 -17.97 -5.69 9.92
C ARG A 504 -18.81 -4.49 9.47
N LEU A 505 -18.68 -4.09 8.21
CA LEU A 505 -19.48 -3.01 7.65
C LEU A 505 -20.93 -3.40 7.34
N THR A 506 -21.20 -4.67 7.04
CA THR A 506 -22.54 -5.12 6.63
C THR A 506 -23.33 -5.83 7.72
N ASN A 507 -22.73 -6.11 8.88
CA ASN A 507 -23.39 -6.82 9.98
C ASN A 507 -23.35 -5.94 11.24
N HIS A 508 -24.52 -5.58 11.74
CA HIS A 508 -24.69 -4.69 12.89
C HIS A 508 -24.05 -5.24 14.18
N GLU A 509 -23.85 -6.56 14.27
CA GLU A 509 -23.15 -7.25 15.37
C GLU A 509 -21.72 -6.70 15.64
N TYR A 510 -21.11 -6.01 14.66
CA TYR A 510 -19.78 -5.41 14.80
C TYR A 510 -19.79 -3.89 14.86
N TYR A 511 -20.96 -3.25 14.85
CA TYR A 511 -21.03 -1.80 14.90
C TYR A 511 -20.55 -1.29 16.27
N PRO A 512 -19.86 -0.14 16.31
CA PRO A 512 -19.50 0.47 17.59
C PRO A 512 -20.74 0.67 18.46
N SER A 513 -20.64 0.34 19.75
CA SER A 513 -21.79 0.39 20.67
C SER A 513 -22.49 1.76 20.68
N TRP A 514 -21.75 2.86 20.53
CA TRP A 514 -22.33 4.21 20.49
C TRP A 514 -23.30 4.41 19.31
N VAL A 515 -23.08 3.75 18.16
CA VAL A 515 -24.00 3.80 17.02
C VAL A 515 -25.32 3.14 17.38
N LEU A 516 -25.25 1.99 18.06
CA LEU A 516 -26.40 1.19 18.46
C LEU A 516 -27.21 1.88 19.58
N TYR A 517 -26.55 2.61 20.50
CA TYR A 517 -27.21 3.32 21.59
C TYR A 517 -27.70 4.74 21.22
N LEU A 518 -27.51 5.24 19.99
CA LEU A 518 -28.01 6.56 19.59
C LEU A 518 -29.53 6.74 19.81
N PRO A 519 -30.40 5.77 19.44
CA PRO A 519 -31.84 5.90 19.65
C PRO A 519 -32.25 5.88 21.13
N THR A 520 -31.59 5.05 21.94
CA THR A 520 -31.87 4.97 23.38
C THR A 520 -31.37 6.21 24.12
N LEU A 521 -30.22 6.76 23.72
CA LEU A 521 -29.74 8.04 24.22
C LEU A 521 -30.72 9.17 23.93
N TRP A 522 -31.29 9.22 22.72
CA TRP A 522 -32.33 10.19 22.36
C TRP A 522 -33.60 10.02 23.20
N ALA A 523 -34.06 8.78 23.41
CA ALA A 523 -35.22 8.50 24.26
C ALA A 523 -34.98 8.91 25.73
N ALA A 524 -33.79 8.66 26.26
CA ALA A 524 -33.37 9.06 27.59
C ALA A 524 -33.34 10.60 27.72
N LEU A 525 -32.74 11.31 26.74
CA LEU A 525 -32.73 12.77 26.69
C LEU A 525 -34.14 13.36 26.67
N ARG A 526 -35.06 12.79 25.87
CA ARG A 526 -36.46 13.24 25.82
C ARG A 526 -37.19 13.08 27.16
N ARG A 527 -36.90 12.01 27.91
CA ARG A 527 -37.46 11.79 29.27
C ARG A 527 -36.82 12.71 30.32
N LEU A 528 -35.54 13.04 30.18
CA LEU A 528 -34.87 14.04 31.02
C LEU A 528 -35.48 15.43 30.84
N LEU A 529 -35.78 15.79 29.59
CA LEU A 529 -36.39 17.09 29.24
C LEU A 529 -37.87 17.20 29.61
N SER A 530 -38.57 16.11 29.90
CA SER A 530 -40.01 16.13 30.26
C SER A 530 -40.29 16.44 31.74
N GLY A 531 -39.32 16.99 32.48
CA GLY A 531 -39.50 17.53 33.83
C GLY A 531 -39.52 16.49 34.96
N LYS A 532 -39.26 15.22 34.64
CA LYS A 532 -39.31 14.10 35.60
C LYS A 532 -38.05 13.91 36.46
N GLY A 533 -36.99 14.69 36.19
CA GLY A 533 -35.76 14.78 37.00
C GLY A 533 -34.77 13.62 36.81
N LEU A 534 -33.48 13.89 37.06
CA LEU A 534 -32.37 12.92 36.91
C LEU A 534 -32.48 11.69 37.82
N ARG A 535 -33.17 11.81 38.97
CA ARG A 535 -33.25 10.76 39.99
C ARG A 535 -34.04 9.52 39.55
N GLN A 536 -34.90 9.64 38.53
CA GLN A 536 -35.66 8.49 38.03
C GLN A 536 -34.78 7.39 37.40
N LEU A 537 -33.59 7.76 36.90
CA LEU A 537 -32.67 6.80 36.27
C LEU A 537 -32.01 5.84 37.28
N THR A 538 -32.08 6.13 38.59
CA THR A 538 -31.45 5.33 39.67
C THR A 538 -32.48 4.81 40.68
N ALA A 539 -33.78 4.99 40.40
CA ALA A 539 -34.87 4.62 41.30
C ALA A 539 -35.25 3.13 41.24
N VAL A 540 -34.66 2.39 40.29
CA VAL A 540 -34.88 0.96 40.05
C VAL A 540 -33.91 0.15 40.89
N ASN A 541 -34.30 -1.03 41.37
CA ASN A 541 -33.49 -1.88 42.25
C ASN A 541 -33.13 -1.16 43.56
N PRO A 542 -34.09 -0.77 44.41
CA PRO A 542 -33.81 -0.07 45.68
C PRO A 542 -33.00 -0.91 46.67
N GLY A 543 -32.89 -2.22 46.44
CA GLY A 543 -32.01 -3.13 47.17
C GLY A 543 -30.53 -3.04 46.75
N TYR A 544 -30.16 -2.22 45.77
CA TYR A 544 -28.76 -1.91 45.42
C TYR A 544 -28.24 -0.76 46.29
N ALA A 545 -26.95 -0.76 46.63
CA ALA A 545 -26.33 0.15 47.59
C ALA A 545 -26.32 1.63 47.15
N HIS A 546 -26.15 1.89 45.84
CA HIS A 546 -25.77 3.23 45.38
C HIS A 546 -26.62 3.82 44.25
N ASP A 547 -26.88 3.08 43.17
CA ASP A 547 -27.48 3.67 41.96
C ASP A 547 -28.35 2.72 41.12
N GLY A 548 -28.90 1.68 41.75
CA GLY A 548 -29.75 0.69 41.07
C GLY A 548 -28.97 -0.29 40.18
N GLY A 549 -27.64 -0.29 40.27
CA GLY A 549 -26.74 -1.07 39.43
C GLY A 549 -26.40 -0.38 38.12
N LEU A 550 -26.32 0.95 38.14
CA LEU A 550 -25.84 1.77 37.02
C LEU A 550 -24.30 1.82 36.99
N LYS A 551 -23.67 1.89 38.17
CA LYS A 551 -22.26 1.55 38.38
C LYS A 551 -22.18 0.11 38.88
N GLU A 552 -21.10 -0.55 38.51
CA GLU A 552 -20.85 -1.93 38.91
C GLU A 552 -20.69 -2.00 40.44
N GLU A 553 -21.56 -2.76 41.11
CA GLU A 553 -21.46 -2.98 42.55
C GLU A 553 -20.37 -4.00 42.88
N ARG A 554 -19.92 -3.98 44.14
CA ARG A 554 -18.99 -4.99 44.65
C ARG A 554 -19.64 -6.36 44.63
N LYS A 555 -18.97 -7.33 44.02
CA LYS A 555 -19.50 -8.70 43.91
C LYS A 555 -19.71 -9.34 45.29
N SER A 556 -18.81 -9.04 46.23
CA SER A 556 -18.94 -9.44 47.63
C SER A 556 -20.18 -8.86 48.34
N GLU A 557 -20.55 -7.60 48.05
CA GLU A 557 -21.74 -6.97 48.64
C GLU A 557 -23.05 -7.52 48.08
N LEU A 558 -23.08 -7.88 46.79
CA LEU A 558 -24.24 -8.50 46.17
C LEU A 558 -24.46 -9.93 46.70
N ASP A 559 -23.39 -10.72 46.82
CA ASP A 559 -23.47 -12.09 47.37
C ASP A 559 -24.04 -12.09 48.79
N ALA A 560 -23.59 -11.17 49.66
CA ALA A 560 -24.06 -11.04 51.03
C ALA A 560 -25.57 -10.69 51.17
N ARG A 561 -26.23 -10.23 50.10
CA ARG A 561 -27.65 -9.87 50.11
C ARG A 561 -28.57 -11.00 49.65
N PHE A 562 -28.04 -12.02 49.00
CA PHE A 562 -28.84 -13.17 48.60
C PHE A 562 -29.20 -14.05 49.80
N PRO A 563 -30.41 -14.63 49.82
CA PRO A 563 -30.80 -15.60 50.83
C PRO A 563 -29.89 -16.83 50.75
N GLU A 564 -29.86 -17.64 51.81
CA GLU A 564 -29.14 -18.92 51.79
C GLU A 564 -29.80 -19.88 50.81
N ASP A 565 -29.31 -19.87 49.58
CA ASP A 565 -29.84 -20.63 48.46
C ASP A 565 -28.68 -21.36 47.75
N PRO A 566 -28.78 -22.69 47.56
CA PRO A 566 -27.71 -23.50 46.96
C PRO A 566 -27.44 -23.14 45.50
N SER A 567 -28.34 -22.39 44.84
CA SER A 567 -28.16 -21.93 43.48
C SER A 567 -27.27 -20.71 43.33
N ILE A 568 -26.91 -20.03 44.43
CA ILE A 568 -25.98 -18.90 44.41
C ILE A 568 -24.56 -19.42 44.64
N LEU A 569 -23.65 -19.19 43.69
CA LEU A 569 -22.26 -19.55 43.87
C LEU A 569 -21.58 -18.51 44.77
N ARG A 570 -21.50 -18.84 46.05
CA ARG A 570 -20.91 -17.99 47.09
C ARG A 570 -19.47 -17.62 46.76
N CYS A 571 -19.06 -16.45 47.24
CA CYS A 571 -17.73 -15.92 47.05
C CYS A 571 -17.09 -15.45 48.37
N ALA A 572 -15.75 -15.45 48.40
CA ALA A 572 -14.97 -14.92 49.50
C ALA A 572 -14.12 -13.75 49.00
N LEU A 573 -14.19 -12.61 49.68
CA LEU A 573 -13.41 -11.42 49.36
C LEU A 573 -11.98 -11.56 49.88
N ILE A 574 -11.02 -11.33 48.99
CA ILE A 574 -9.59 -11.26 49.31
C ILE A 574 -9.12 -9.81 49.17
N GLU A 575 -8.90 -9.18 50.31
CA GLU A 575 -8.42 -7.81 50.40
C GLU A 575 -6.97 -7.67 49.89
N PRO A 576 -6.57 -6.47 49.44
CA PRO A 576 -5.18 -6.17 49.09
C PRO A 576 -4.24 -6.39 50.26
N HIS A 577 -3.01 -6.78 49.95
CA HIS A 577 -1.94 -6.94 50.92
C HIS A 577 -0.63 -6.43 50.32
N GLU A 578 0.24 -5.81 51.12
CA GLU A 578 1.51 -5.23 50.64
C GLU A 578 2.44 -6.30 50.05
N ASP A 579 2.44 -7.49 50.64
CA ASP A 579 3.15 -8.68 50.16
C ASP A 579 2.19 -9.64 49.42
N PRO A 580 2.36 -9.86 48.10
CA PRO A 580 1.56 -10.81 47.33
C PRO A 580 1.64 -12.26 47.81
N GLN A 581 2.75 -12.67 48.43
CA GLN A 581 2.90 -14.04 48.94
C GLN A 581 2.05 -14.25 50.19
N GLN A 582 2.04 -13.28 51.11
CA GLN A 582 1.14 -13.30 52.27
C GLN A 582 -0.33 -13.21 51.83
N ARG A 583 -0.62 -12.45 50.77
CA ARG A 583 -1.97 -12.43 50.17
C ARG A 583 -2.39 -13.80 49.66
N ALA A 584 -1.50 -14.49 48.96
CA ALA A 584 -1.76 -15.83 48.45
C ALA A 584 -1.98 -16.83 49.59
N ALA A 585 -1.25 -16.70 50.71
CA ALA A 585 -1.46 -17.53 51.89
C ALA A 585 -2.84 -17.30 52.54
N LEU A 586 -3.26 -16.04 52.72
CA LEU A 586 -4.60 -15.70 53.22
C LEU A 586 -5.71 -16.20 52.28
N ALA A 587 -5.50 -16.07 50.97
CA ALA A 587 -6.43 -16.59 49.97
C ALA A 587 -6.51 -18.13 49.99
N SER A 588 -5.38 -18.81 50.17
CA SER A 588 -5.33 -20.26 50.35
C SER A 588 -6.09 -20.70 51.59
N GLU A 589 -5.86 -20.04 52.73
CA GLU A 589 -6.59 -20.32 53.97
C GLU A 589 -8.09 -20.11 53.78
N ALA A 590 -8.52 -19.08 53.04
CA ALA A 590 -9.93 -18.87 52.72
C ALA A 590 -10.52 -20.00 51.87
N ILE A 591 -9.76 -20.59 50.93
CA ILE A 591 -10.19 -21.75 50.13
C ILE A 591 -10.35 -22.98 51.02
N ASP A 592 -9.38 -23.24 51.87
CA ASP A 592 -9.31 -24.45 52.70
C ASP A 592 -10.32 -24.42 53.85
N SER A 593 -10.58 -23.24 54.43
CA SER A 593 -11.46 -23.05 55.58
C SER A 593 -12.94 -22.84 55.22
N ASN A 594 -13.27 -22.54 53.96
CA ASN A 594 -14.63 -22.26 53.51
C ASN A 594 -15.16 -23.35 52.55
N PRO A 595 -15.92 -24.35 53.04
CA PRO A 595 -16.47 -25.42 52.21
C PRO A 595 -17.36 -24.95 51.05
N SER A 596 -17.95 -23.74 51.14
CA SER A 596 -18.82 -23.21 50.08
C SER A 596 -18.07 -22.89 48.78
N LEU A 597 -16.75 -22.71 48.84
CA LEU A 597 -15.90 -22.43 47.68
C LEU A 597 -15.56 -23.69 46.88
N GLY A 598 -15.69 -24.88 47.48
CA GLY A 598 -15.54 -26.16 46.78
C GLY A 598 -14.11 -26.56 46.40
N GLY A 599 -13.09 -25.80 46.81
CA GLY A 599 -11.69 -26.08 46.48
C GLY A 599 -11.33 -25.83 45.01
N TYR A 600 -10.23 -26.41 44.55
CA TYR A 600 -9.79 -26.29 43.16
C TYR A 600 -10.50 -27.28 42.22
N PRO A 601 -10.81 -26.91 40.97
CA PRO A 601 -10.58 -25.59 40.36
C PRO A 601 -11.52 -24.51 40.94
N ILE A 602 -11.03 -23.28 41.03
CA ILE A 602 -11.78 -22.13 41.60
C ILE A 602 -11.72 -20.91 40.66
N ILE A 603 -12.75 -20.06 40.68
CA ILE A 603 -12.76 -18.83 39.89
C ILE A 603 -12.25 -17.67 40.74
N ALA A 604 -11.22 -16.96 40.26
CA ALA A 604 -10.80 -15.67 40.80
C ALA A 604 -11.22 -14.54 39.87
N LYS A 605 -11.88 -13.52 40.42
CA LYS A 605 -12.33 -12.34 39.65
C LYS A 605 -12.26 -11.06 40.48
N PRO A 606 -11.96 -9.89 39.89
CA PRO A 606 -11.96 -8.62 40.62
C PRO A 606 -13.31 -8.35 41.29
N ASP A 607 -13.27 -7.84 42.53
CA ASP A 607 -14.49 -7.53 43.30
C ASP A 607 -15.31 -6.43 42.61
N GLN A 608 -14.63 -5.49 41.96
CA GLN A 608 -15.19 -4.54 40.99
C GLN A 608 -14.39 -4.65 39.69
N GLY A 609 -15.05 -4.96 38.56
CA GLY A 609 -14.35 -5.13 37.30
C GLY A 609 -15.26 -5.49 36.14
N ALA A 610 -15.29 -4.63 35.12
CA ALA A 610 -16.22 -4.78 34.01
C ALA A 610 -15.76 -5.83 32.99
N ARG A 611 -16.74 -6.46 32.32
CA ARG A 611 -16.54 -7.25 31.08
C ARG A 611 -15.59 -8.44 31.24
N GLY A 612 -15.56 -9.07 32.42
CA GLY A 612 -14.74 -10.26 32.67
C GLY A 612 -13.23 -10.03 32.62
N GLN A 613 -12.78 -8.76 32.70
CA GLN A 613 -11.36 -8.46 32.81
C GLN A 613 -10.84 -8.99 34.16
N GLY A 614 -9.70 -9.67 34.12
CA GLY A 614 -9.10 -10.24 35.32
C GLY A 614 -9.76 -11.53 35.82
N VAL A 615 -10.76 -12.10 35.13
CA VAL A 615 -11.33 -13.39 35.53
C VAL A 615 -10.38 -14.53 35.13
N ARG A 616 -10.06 -15.44 36.06
CA ARG A 616 -9.27 -16.66 35.79
C ARG A 616 -9.86 -17.87 36.52
N VAL A 617 -9.79 -19.03 35.88
CA VAL A 617 -9.95 -20.31 36.56
C VAL A 617 -8.57 -20.72 37.05
N LEU A 618 -8.43 -20.93 38.35
CA LEU A 618 -7.20 -21.34 39.00
C LEU A 618 -7.27 -22.86 39.22
N GLY A 619 -6.24 -23.58 38.79
CA GLY A 619 -6.14 -25.03 38.94
C GLY A 619 -5.49 -25.47 40.25
N ASP A 620 -4.62 -24.63 40.82
CA ASP A 620 -3.85 -24.93 42.02
C ASP A 620 -3.39 -23.66 42.76
N HIS A 621 -2.58 -23.86 43.81
CA HIS A 621 -2.03 -22.77 44.62
C HIS A 621 -0.97 -21.93 43.87
N ASP A 622 -0.28 -22.48 42.87
CA ASP A 622 0.71 -21.74 42.09
C ASP A 622 0.00 -20.74 41.16
N ASP A 623 -1.10 -21.15 40.54
CA ASP A 623 -2.00 -20.27 39.77
C ASP A 623 -2.52 -19.10 40.65
N LEU A 624 -2.88 -19.39 41.90
CA LEU A 624 -3.34 -18.40 42.87
C LEU A 624 -2.24 -17.38 43.24
N ALA A 625 -1.02 -17.86 43.49
CA ALA A 625 0.12 -16.99 43.78
C ALA A 625 0.43 -16.05 42.61
N GLN A 626 0.42 -16.57 41.38
CA GLN A 626 0.61 -15.76 40.19
C GLN A 626 -0.54 -14.75 39.99
N TYR A 627 -1.78 -15.14 40.28
CA TYR A 627 -2.92 -14.23 40.22
C TYR A 627 -2.80 -13.05 41.20
N CYS A 628 -2.35 -13.31 42.43
CA CYS A 628 -2.16 -12.27 43.45
C CYS A 628 -1.09 -11.23 43.05
N ILE A 629 -0.06 -11.66 42.30
CA ILE A 629 0.95 -10.76 41.72
C ILE A 629 0.33 -9.91 40.59
N ASP A 630 -0.45 -10.55 39.72
CA ASP A 630 -1.01 -9.90 38.54
C ASP A 630 -2.19 -8.96 38.85
N GLN A 631 -2.83 -9.10 40.01
CA GLN A 631 -4.05 -8.37 40.39
C GLN A 631 -3.92 -7.72 41.78
N PRO A 632 -3.40 -6.48 41.88
CA PRO A 632 -3.17 -5.81 43.17
C PRO A 632 -4.46 -5.32 43.86
N ASN A 633 -5.56 -5.20 43.11
CA ASN A 633 -6.85 -4.75 43.63
C ASN A 633 -7.61 -5.88 44.36
N PRO A 634 -8.62 -5.57 45.20
CA PRO A 634 -9.47 -6.58 45.82
C PRO A 634 -10.11 -7.52 44.79
N PHE A 635 -10.12 -8.82 45.07
CA PHE A 635 -10.74 -9.83 44.22
C PHE A 635 -11.55 -10.82 45.06
N VAL A 636 -12.48 -11.51 44.42
CA VAL A 636 -13.26 -12.58 45.05
C VAL A 636 -12.87 -13.93 44.49
N LEU A 637 -12.84 -14.93 45.38
CA LEU A 637 -12.76 -16.35 45.04
C LEU A 637 -14.17 -16.91 45.04
N GLN A 638 -14.58 -17.59 43.96
CA GLN A 638 -15.93 -18.12 43.78
C GLN A 638 -15.87 -19.56 43.31
N ARG A 639 -16.77 -20.40 43.82
CA ARG A 639 -16.89 -21.81 43.43
C ARG A 639 -16.99 -21.96 41.92
N TYR A 640 -16.21 -22.88 41.36
CA TYR A 640 -16.30 -23.24 39.95
C TYR A 640 -17.50 -24.16 39.69
N HIS A 641 -18.29 -23.83 38.67
CA HIS A 641 -19.38 -24.69 38.19
C HIS A 641 -18.94 -25.40 36.89
N PRO A 642 -18.89 -26.75 36.85
CA PRO A 642 -18.34 -27.50 35.71
C PRO A 642 -19.28 -27.55 34.51
N GLY A 643 -20.56 -27.23 34.70
CA GLY A 643 -21.60 -27.30 33.67
C GLY A 643 -21.23 -26.57 32.37
N PRO A 644 -21.40 -27.21 31.19
CA PRO A 644 -21.02 -26.64 29.90
C PRO A 644 -21.99 -25.58 29.39
N VAL A 645 -23.17 -25.49 29.99
CA VAL A 645 -24.19 -24.52 29.63
C VAL A 645 -24.01 -23.27 30.49
N GLU A 646 -23.99 -22.12 29.82
CA GLU A 646 -24.05 -20.81 30.44
C GLU A 646 -25.14 -19.98 29.74
N VAL A 647 -26.05 -19.39 30.53
CA VAL A 647 -27.14 -18.55 30.03
C VAL A 647 -27.22 -17.25 30.84
N GLY A 648 -27.68 -16.17 30.22
CA GLY A 648 -28.09 -14.96 30.91
C GLY A 648 -29.61 -14.92 31.02
N VAL A 649 -30.16 -15.00 32.24
CA VAL A 649 -31.61 -14.94 32.50
C VAL A 649 -31.96 -13.52 32.94
N LEU A 650 -32.61 -12.76 32.05
CA LEU A 650 -33.11 -11.42 32.34
C LEU A 650 -34.51 -11.52 32.97
N TRP A 651 -34.62 -11.08 34.22
CA TRP A 651 -35.87 -11.10 34.98
C TRP A 651 -36.36 -9.67 35.25
N ILE A 652 -37.67 -9.48 35.23
CA ILE A 652 -38.34 -8.19 35.44
C ILE A 652 -39.49 -8.36 36.42
N ARG A 653 -39.56 -7.48 37.42
CA ARG A 653 -40.67 -7.37 38.37
C ARG A 653 -41.92 -6.81 37.72
N HIS A 654 -43.08 -7.36 38.08
CA HIS A 654 -44.35 -6.76 37.69
C HIS A 654 -44.54 -5.41 38.39
N ALA A 655 -44.87 -4.35 37.63
CA ALA A 655 -45.00 -3.01 38.21
C ALA A 655 -46.04 -2.95 39.35
N GLN A 656 -47.10 -3.77 39.26
CA GLN A 656 -48.14 -3.88 40.28
C GLN A 656 -47.60 -4.46 41.60
N THR A 657 -46.61 -5.36 41.54
CA THR A 657 -46.03 -6.02 42.72
C THR A 657 -45.03 -5.16 43.48
N ILE A 658 -44.69 -3.99 42.94
CA ILE A 658 -43.90 -2.97 43.64
C ILE A 658 -44.72 -2.36 44.78
N THR A 659 -46.01 -2.10 44.54
CA THR A 659 -46.92 -1.49 45.53
C THR A 659 -47.76 -2.53 46.27
N GLU A 660 -48.14 -3.63 45.61
CA GLU A 660 -49.00 -4.67 46.17
C GLU A 660 -48.35 -6.05 46.00
N PRO A 661 -47.65 -6.59 47.02
CA PRO A 661 -46.94 -7.86 46.91
C PRO A 661 -47.85 -8.99 46.40
N ALA A 662 -47.43 -9.66 45.32
CA ALA A 662 -48.10 -10.82 44.76
C ALA A 662 -47.07 -11.88 44.33
N SER A 663 -47.53 -13.12 44.15
CA SER A 663 -46.75 -14.25 43.64
C SER A 663 -47.36 -14.73 42.31
N PRO A 664 -46.61 -14.79 41.21
CA PRO A 664 -45.19 -14.46 41.10
C PRO A 664 -44.92 -12.95 41.21
N ALA A 665 -43.75 -12.61 41.73
CA ALA A 665 -43.28 -11.23 41.90
C ALA A 665 -42.96 -10.58 40.54
N GLY A 666 -42.48 -11.35 39.58
CA GLY A 666 -42.08 -10.93 38.26
C GLY A 666 -42.08 -12.10 37.27
N PHE A 667 -41.32 -11.94 36.20
CA PHE A 667 -41.24 -12.91 35.11
C PHE A 667 -39.88 -12.86 34.42
N ILE A 668 -39.51 -13.97 33.79
CA ILE A 668 -38.34 -14.02 32.91
C ILE A 668 -38.72 -13.31 31.60
N TYR A 669 -38.05 -12.19 31.31
CA TYR A 669 -38.25 -11.42 30.09
C TYR A 669 -37.49 -12.01 28.90
N ALA A 670 -36.25 -12.46 29.12
CA ALA A 670 -35.42 -13.08 28.09
C ALA A 670 -34.41 -14.06 28.70
N ILE A 671 -34.03 -15.08 27.93
CA ILE A 671 -32.88 -15.94 28.23
C ILE A 671 -31.93 -15.88 27.05
N ASN A 672 -30.66 -15.61 27.31
CA ASN A 672 -29.61 -15.53 26.29
C ASN A 672 -28.66 -16.71 26.46
N LYS A 673 -28.64 -17.64 25.50
CA LYS A 673 -27.68 -18.74 25.47
C LYS A 673 -26.30 -18.20 25.10
N LYS A 674 -25.24 -18.64 25.77
CA LYS A 674 -23.87 -18.20 25.48
C LYS A 674 -23.12 -19.26 24.70
N ASP A 675 -22.86 -18.99 23.43
CA ASP A 675 -22.07 -19.84 22.55
C ASP A 675 -20.62 -19.36 22.50
N PHE A 676 -19.70 -20.20 22.93
CA PHE A 676 -18.26 -19.87 22.98
C PHE A 676 -17.61 -20.04 21.60
N PRO A 677 -16.72 -19.11 21.20
CA PRO A 677 -16.09 -19.19 19.90
C PRO A 677 -15.08 -20.36 19.87
N GLU A 678 -15.22 -21.26 18.90
CA GLU A 678 -14.30 -22.37 18.65
C GLU A 678 -13.97 -22.51 17.15
N VAL A 679 -12.91 -23.25 16.85
CA VAL A 679 -12.61 -23.74 15.49
C VAL A 679 -12.46 -25.24 15.50
N VAL A 680 -12.92 -25.91 14.44
CA VAL A 680 -12.77 -27.34 14.26
C VAL A 680 -11.56 -27.60 13.36
N GLY A 681 -10.67 -28.48 13.81
CA GLY A 681 -9.49 -28.90 13.07
C GLY A 681 -9.85 -29.72 11.84
N ASP A 682 -9.09 -29.52 10.77
CA ASP A 682 -9.20 -30.29 9.52
C ASP A 682 -7.94 -31.12 9.22
N GLY A 683 -7.01 -31.20 10.19
CA GLY A 683 -5.72 -31.89 10.06
C GLY A 683 -4.74 -31.24 9.07
N LYS A 684 -5.10 -30.11 8.43
CA LYS A 684 -4.33 -29.50 7.32
C LYS A 684 -3.96 -28.05 7.59
N HIS A 685 -4.84 -27.29 8.22
CA HIS A 685 -4.68 -25.85 8.41
C HIS A 685 -4.37 -25.51 9.87
N SER A 686 -3.54 -24.47 10.03
CA SER A 686 -3.24 -23.92 11.35
C SER A 686 -4.47 -23.24 11.97
N ILE A 687 -4.51 -23.11 13.30
CA ILE A 687 -5.55 -22.37 14.03
C ILE A 687 -5.74 -20.96 13.44
N ARG A 688 -4.67 -20.24 13.12
CA ARG A 688 -4.73 -18.93 12.44
C ARG A 688 -5.47 -18.98 11.11
N GLN A 689 -5.20 -20.00 10.28
CA GLN A 689 -5.86 -20.16 8.99
C GLN A 689 -7.33 -20.55 9.16
N LEU A 690 -7.66 -21.39 10.15
CA LEU A 690 -9.03 -21.76 10.47
C LEU A 690 -9.84 -20.53 10.94
N ILE A 691 -9.29 -19.70 11.82
CA ILE A 691 -9.88 -18.41 12.24
C ILE A 691 -10.16 -17.52 11.02
N LEU A 692 -9.16 -17.34 10.14
CA LEU A 692 -9.29 -16.48 8.95
C LEU A 692 -10.24 -17.05 7.89
N LYS A 693 -10.41 -18.38 7.83
CA LYS A 693 -11.38 -19.05 6.96
C LYS A 693 -12.79 -19.01 7.51
N HIS A 694 -12.97 -18.95 8.83
CA HIS A 694 -14.31 -18.94 9.41
C HIS A 694 -15.09 -17.67 8.99
N PRO A 695 -16.35 -17.77 8.52
CA PRO A 695 -17.12 -16.62 8.03
C PRO A 695 -17.31 -15.50 9.06
N ARG A 696 -17.53 -15.88 10.33
CA ARG A 696 -17.69 -14.97 11.48
C ARG A 696 -16.36 -14.58 12.11
N HIS A 697 -15.60 -15.54 12.66
CA HIS A 697 -14.33 -15.29 13.38
C HIS A 697 -13.30 -14.47 12.62
N ARG A 698 -13.30 -14.49 11.27
CA ARG A 698 -12.43 -13.62 10.46
C ARG A 698 -12.62 -12.12 10.75
N ALA A 699 -13.83 -11.69 11.11
CA ALA A 699 -14.16 -10.30 11.43
C ALA A 699 -13.46 -9.83 12.72
N GLN A 700 -13.20 -10.76 13.65
CA GLN A 700 -12.53 -10.54 14.92
C GLN A 700 -11.14 -11.23 14.98
N ALA A 701 -10.59 -11.64 13.84
CA ALA A 701 -9.39 -12.48 13.79
C ALA A 701 -8.19 -11.90 14.55
N HIS A 702 -8.02 -10.57 14.54
CA HIS A 702 -6.93 -9.91 15.24
C HIS A 702 -6.90 -10.24 16.74
N MET A 703 -8.07 -10.31 17.38
CA MET A 703 -8.22 -10.62 18.79
C MET A 703 -7.91 -12.10 19.06
N PHE A 704 -8.55 -13.01 18.30
CA PHE A 704 -8.33 -14.45 18.47
C PHE A 704 -6.87 -14.85 18.21
N VAL A 705 -6.27 -14.33 17.14
CA VAL A 705 -4.87 -14.60 16.79
C VAL A 705 -3.91 -14.09 17.86
N ARG A 706 -4.16 -12.90 18.41
CA ARG A 706 -3.37 -12.36 19.52
C ARG A 706 -3.49 -13.23 20.78
N ARG A 707 -4.69 -13.66 21.12
CA ARG A 707 -4.96 -14.50 22.30
C ARG A 707 -4.30 -15.88 22.21
N MET A 708 -4.35 -16.51 21.03
CA MET A 708 -3.71 -17.81 20.81
C MET A 708 -2.18 -17.78 20.87
N GLY A 709 -1.56 -16.60 20.79
CA GLY A 709 -0.11 -16.46 20.95
C GLY A 709 0.65 -17.42 20.02
N LYS A 710 1.49 -18.31 20.57
CA LYS A 710 2.25 -19.28 19.78
C LYS A 710 1.40 -20.45 19.25
N GLN A 711 0.28 -20.78 19.91
CA GLN A 711 -0.60 -21.89 19.50
C GLN A 711 -1.23 -21.64 18.14
N GLN A 712 -1.36 -20.39 17.70
CA GLN A 712 -1.96 -20.01 16.41
C GLN A 712 -1.34 -20.74 15.19
N HIS A 713 -0.11 -21.26 15.32
CA HIS A 713 0.62 -21.97 14.26
C HIS A 713 0.45 -23.50 14.30
N GLN A 714 -0.20 -24.04 15.32
CA GLN A 714 -0.49 -25.47 15.44
C GLN A 714 -1.59 -25.86 14.45
N ILE A 715 -1.50 -27.09 13.93
CA ILE A 715 -2.50 -27.73 13.07
C ILE A 715 -3.26 -28.72 13.95
N PRO A 716 -4.52 -28.41 14.34
CA PRO A 716 -5.33 -29.34 15.12
C PRO A 716 -5.69 -30.57 14.28
N ALA A 717 -5.86 -31.72 14.94
CA ALA A 717 -6.31 -32.95 14.30
C ALA A 717 -7.70 -32.77 13.68
N ALA A 718 -8.06 -33.64 12.74
CA ALA A 718 -9.41 -33.63 12.18
C ALA A 718 -10.45 -33.81 13.31
N ASP A 719 -11.49 -32.97 13.30
CA ASP A 719 -12.59 -32.94 14.28
C ASP A 719 -12.19 -32.49 15.70
N GLU A 720 -10.93 -32.12 15.92
CA GLU A 720 -10.48 -31.51 17.18
C GLU A 720 -11.10 -30.11 17.33
N ARG A 721 -11.86 -29.89 18.40
CA ARG A 721 -12.46 -28.59 18.73
C ARG A 721 -11.49 -27.78 19.57
N VAL A 722 -11.05 -26.66 19.02
CA VAL A 722 -10.14 -25.73 19.70
C VAL A 722 -10.92 -24.50 20.13
N PRO A 723 -11.09 -24.27 21.45
CA PRO A 723 -11.73 -23.06 21.95
C PRO A 723 -10.85 -21.85 21.67
N LEU A 724 -11.45 -20.79 21.11
CA LEU A 724 -10.79 -19.51 20.87
C LEU A 724 -10.91 -18.57 22.07
N GLY A 725 -11.74 -18.90 23.08
CA GLY A 725 -11.91 -18.15 24.32
C GLY A 725 -12.63 -18.97 25.39
N ASN A 726 -12.46 -18.59 26.66
CA ASN A 726 -12.90 -19.37 27.82
C ASN A 726 -14.05 -18.70 28.61
N PHE A 727 -14.53 -17.52 28.18
CA PHE A 727 -15.52 -16.74 28.93
C PHE A 727 -16.63 -16.20 28.03
N GLY A 728 -17.87 -16.24 28.54
CA GLY A 728 -19.10 -15.89 27.83
C GLY A 728 -19.33 -14.39 27.73
N ASN A 729 -18.38 -13.65 27.14
CA ASN A 729 -18.51 -12.22 26.90
C ASN A 729 -18.43 -11.89 25.40
N HIS A 730 -19.33 -11.02 24.92
CA HIS A 730 -19.40 -10.53 23.55
C HIS A 730 -18.08 -9.94 23.08
N ALA A 731 -17.43 -9.14 23.94
CA ALA A 731 -16.13 -8.54 23.65
C ALA A 731 -15.01 -9.56 23.45
N GLN A 732 -15.21 -10.81 23.89
CA GLN A 732 -14.26 -11.92 23.73
C GLN A 732 -14.62 -12.85 22.56
N GLY A 733 -15.71 -12.57 21.84
CA GLY A 733 -16.18 -13.30 20.67
C GLY A 733 -17.30 -14.32 20.94
N ALA A 734 -17.84 -14.36 22.17
CA ALA A 734 -19.01 -15.18 22.49
C ALA A 734 -20.26 -14.62 21.80
N MET A 735 -21.14 -15.52 21.36
CA MET A 735 -22.41 -15.18 20.74
C MET A 735 -23.53 -15.41 21.76
N PHE A 736 -24.52 -14.53 21.75
CA PHE A 736 -25.71 -14.61 22.58
C PHE A 736 -26.89 -14.95 21.68
N THR A 737 -27.36 -16.18 21.75
CA THR A 737 -28.52 -16.63 20.96
C THR A 737 -29.78 -16.63 21.79
N ASP A 738 -30.93 -16.47 21.12
CA ASP A 738 -32.22 -16.52 21.79
C ASP A 738 -32.46 -17.88 22.47
N GLY A 739 -32.91 -17.80 23.73
CA GLY A 739 -33.21 -18.92 24.60
C GLY A 739 -34.64 -18.89 25.12
N GLN A 740 -35.57 -18.22 24.44
CA GLN A 740 -36.96 -18.13 24.88
C GLN A 740 -37.61 -19.51 25.06
N ASP A 741 -37.18 -20.51 24.28
CA ASP A 741 -37.59 -21.91 24.39
C ASP A 741 -37.16 -22.62 25.70
N LEU A 742 -36.32 -21.99 26.51
CA LEU A 742 -35.89 -22.48 27.81
C LEU A 742 -36.80 -22.00 28.95
N ILE A 743 -37.70 -21.04 28.68
CA ILE A 743 -38.62 -20.50 29.69
C ILE A 743 -39.73 -21.51 29.94
N THR A 744 -39.74 -22.07 31.15
CA THR A 744 -40.77 -22.98 31.65
C THR A 744 -41.40 -22.42 32.92
N PRO A 745 -42.59 -22.90 33.33
CA PRO A 745 -43.17 -22.55 34.63
C PRO A 745 -42.23 -22.85 35.80
N GLU A 746 -41.52 -23.98 35.77
CA GLU A 746 -40.61 -24.43 36.82
C GLU A 746 -39.40 -23.50 36.95
N LEU A 747 -38.74 -23.18 35.83
CA LEU A 747 -37.61 -22.25 35.83
C LEU A 747 -38.06 -20.84 36.23
N SER A 748 -39.22 -20.39 35.74
CA SER A 748 -39.77 -19.08 36.08
C SER A 748 -40.04 -18.96 37.57
N GLN A 749 -40.68 -19.96 38.17
CA GLN A 749 -40.94 -19.99 39.61
C GLN A 749 -39.62 -20.01 40.41
N ARG A 750 -38.62 -20.76 39.95
CA ARG A 750 -37.33 -20.86 40.64
C ARG A 750 -36.58 -19.52 40.63
N ILE A 751 -36.47 -18.88 39.47
CA ILE A 751 -35.80 -17.57 39.33
C ILE A 751 -36.58 -16.48 40.06
N ASP A 752 -37.92 -16.50 40.01
CA ASP A 752 -38.76 -15.55 40.73
C ASP A 752 -38.57 -15.64 42.25
N ALA A 753 -38.49 -16.85 42.80
CA ALA A 753 -38.22 -17.06 44.22
C ALA A 753 -36.83 -16.52 44.63
N ILE A 754 -35.80 -16.71 43.79
CA ILE A 754 -34.45 -16.18 44.03
C ILE A 754 -34.45 -14.65 43.97
N ALA A 755 -35.12 -14.07 42.97
CA ALA A 755 -35.22 -12.63 42.78
C ALA A 755 -36.00 -11.94 43.93
N ASP A 756 -37.08 -12.55 44.41
CA ASP A 756 -37.86 -12.00 45.51
C ASP A 756 -37.15 -12.14 46.86
N GLY A 757 -36.36 -13.21 47.03
CA GLY A 757 -35.50 -13.41 48.20
C GLY A 757 -34.41 -12.35 48.39
N PHE A 758 -34.10 -11.54 47.36
CA PHE A 758 -33.16 -10.41 47.44
C PHE A 758 -33.72 -9.21 48.24
N ARG A 759 -35.01 -9.22 48.60
CA ARG A 759 -35.63 -8.13 49.37
C ARG A 759 -35.10 -8.07 50.79
N ASP A 760 -34.74 -6.87 51.24
CA ASP A 760 -34.42 -6.62 52.63
C ASP A 760 -35.68 -6.52 53.51
N LYS A 761 -35.47 -6.42 54.84
CA LYS A 761 -36.52 -6.24 55.84
C LYS A 761 -37.39 -4.97 55.66
N HIS A 762 -36.98 -4.04 54.81
CA HIS A 762 -37.71 -2.81 54.49
C HIS A 762 -38.42 -2.90 53.13
N GLY A 763 -38.45 -4.08 52.51
CA GLY A 763 -39.08 -4.31 51.22
C GLY A 763 -38.28 -3.76 50.03
N ARG A 764 -37.05 -3.27 50.25
CA ARG A 764 -36.17 -2.83 49.16
C ARG A 764 -35.52 -4.05 48.54
N GLY A 765 -35.71 -4.25 47.24
CA GLY A 765 -35.23 -5.46 46.57
C GLY A 765 -34.79 -5.23 45.13
N PHE A 766 -34.89 -6.31 44.37
CA PHE A 766 -34.51 -6.40 42.97
C PHE A 766 -35.73 -6.25 42.07
N ASP A 767 -35.67 -5.35 41.10
CA ASP A 767 -36.76 -5.05 40.16
C ASP A 767 -36.44 -5.47 38.72
N ILE A 768 -35.18 -5.33 38.30
CA ILE A 768 -34.71 -5.74 36.97
C ILE A 768 -33.23 -6.10 37.01
N GLY A 769 -32.89 -7.16 36.29
CA GLY A 769 -31.51 -7.45 35.99
C GLY A 769 -31.30 -8.86 35.44
N ARG A 770 -30.05 -9.18 35.15
CA ARG A 770 -29.66 -10.44 34.51
C ARG A 770 -28.88 -11.32 35.49
N PHE A 771 -29.38 -12.53 35.70
CA PHE A 771 -28.66 -13.62 36.34
C PHE A 771 -27.81 -14.35 35.29
N ASP A 772 -26.49 -14.37 35.46
CA ASP A 772 -25.62 -15.24 34.66
C ASP A 772 -25.56 -16.61 35.35
N VAL A 773 -26.16 -17.62 34.72
CA VAL A 773 -26.41 -18.95 35.28
C VAL A 773 -25.59 -19.98 34.52
N ARG A 774 -24.92 -20.88 35.24
CA ARG A 774 -24.33 -22.11 34.72
C ARG A 774 -25.13 -23.32 35.17
N CYS A 775 -25.20 -24.34 34.33
CA CYS A 775 -25.86 -25.61 34.66
C CYS A 775 -25.27 -26.77 33.85
N VAL A 776 -25.54 -28.00 34.27
CA VAL A 776 -25.06 -29.21 33.57
C VAL A 776 -25.72 -29.45 32.22
N SER A 777 -26.95 -28.95 32.00
CA SER A 777 -27.66 -29.08 30.72
C SER A 777 -28.82 -28.10 30.60
N TYR A 778 -29.28 -27.85 29.36
CA TYR A 778 -30.50 -27.06 29.10
C TYR A 778 -31.76 -27.70 29.71
N GLU A 779 -31.82 -29.03 29.81
CA GLU A 779 -32.95 -29.73 30.43
C GLU A 779 -32.99 -29.56 31.96
N ALA A 780 -31.82 -29.54 32.62
CA ALA A 780 -31.74 -29.22 34.04
C ALA A 780 -32.16 -27.75 34.30
N LEU A 781 -31.72 -26.83 33.43
CA LEU A 781 -32.14 -25.43 33.47
C LEU A 781 -33.66 -25.29 33.34
N ARG A 782 -34.29 -25.98 32.38
CA ARG A 782 -35.76 -25.98 32.21
C ARG A 782 -36.52 -26.47 33.45
N ARG A 783 -35.92 -27.33 34.28
CA ARG A 783 -36.53 -27.78 35.55
C ARG A 783 -36.18 -26.90 36.75
N GLY A 784 -35.35 -25.87 36.56
CA GLY A 784 -34.85 -25.04 37.66
C GLY A 784 -33.88 -25.78 38.59
N GLU A 785 -33.24 -26.85 38.10
CA GLU A 785 -32.33 -27.72 38.85
C GLU A 785 -30.86 -27.37 38.55
N ASP A 786 -29.97 -27.60 39.54
CA ASP A 786 -28.51 -27.42 39.39
C ASP A 786 -28.11 -26.07 38.78
N LEU A 787 -28.78 -25.01 39.23
CA LEU A 787 -28.47 -23.64 38.81
C LEU A 787 -27.26 -23.15 39.60
N GLY A 788 -26.20 -22.73 38.92
CA GLY A 788 -25.07 -22.02 39.51
C GLY A 788 -25.08 -20.56 39.04
N ILE A 789 -25.66 -19.67 39.82
CA ILE A 789 -25.67 -18.23 39.56
C ILE A 789 -24.28 -17.67 39.85
N VAL A 790 -23.59 -17.26 38.80
CA VAL A 790 -22.19 -16.78 38.82
C VAL A 790 -22.14 -15.28 39.09
N GLU A 791 -23.10 -14.52 38.53
CA GLU A 791 -23.12 -13.06 38.58
C GLU A 791 -24.56 -12.54 38.48
N LEU A 792 -24.84 -11.45 39.21
CA LEU A 792 -26.08 -10.68 39.09
C LEU A 792 -25.73 -9.29 38.55
N ASN A 793 -26.37 -8.91 37.44
CA ASN A 793 -26.22 -7.60 36.85
C ASN A 793 -27.49 -6.77 37.11
N GLY A 794 -27.34 -5.49 37.45
CA GLY A 794 -28.45 -4.58 37.76
C GLY A 794 -29.03 -3.87 36.54
N LEU A 795 -29.29 -2.57 36.64
CA LEU A 795 -29.98 -1.76 35.63
C LEU A 795 -29.34 -1.75 34.23
N THR A 796 -28.02 -1.94 34.12
CA THR A 796 -27.33 -2.03 32.82
C THR A 796 -27.49 -3.39 32.13
N SER A 797 -28.32 -4.26 32.67
CA SER A 797 -28.66 -5.54 32.04
C SER A 797 -29.55 -5.34 30.83
N GLU A 798 -29.20 -6.01 29.73
CA GLU A 798 -29.96 -5.97 28.48
C GLU A 798 -30.10 -7.38 27.89
N PRO A 799 -31.14 -7.62 27.07
CA PRO A 799 -31.23 -8.84 26.28
C PRO A 799 -30.14 -8.80 25.20
N THR A 800 -28.95 -9.31 25.52
CA THR A 800 -27.74 -9.22 24.69
C THR A 800 -27.84 -9.95 23.35
N ASN A 801 -28.82 -10.83 23.17
CA ASN A 801 -29.11 -11.48 21.90
C ASN A 801 -29.51 -10.49 20.78
N ILE A 802 -30.02 -9.30 21.11
CA ILE A 802 -30.39 -8.26 20.12
C ILE A 802 -29.21 -7.76 19.27
N TYR A 803 -27.98 -8.05 19.69
CA TYR A 803 -26.76 -7.65 18.99
C TYR A 803 -26.18 -8.75 18.10
N ASP A 804 -26.76 -9.95 18.14
CA ASP A 804 -26.29 -11.11 17.41
C ASP A 804 -27.24 -11.44 16.24
N PRO A 805 -26.77 -12.10 15.18
CA PRO A 805 -27.43 -12.13 13.88
C PRO A 805 -28.74 -12.92 13.79
N ASN A 806 -29.30 -13.42 14.90
CA ASN A 806 -30.55 -14.19 14.96
C ASN A 806 -31.41 -13.77 16.16
#